data_AF-A0A8J3ER07-F1
#
_entry.id   AF-A0A8J3ER07-F1
#
_cell.length_a   1.000
_cell.length_b   1.000
_cell.length_c   1.000
_cell.angle_alpha   90.00
_cell.angle_beta   90.00
_cell.angle_gamma   90.00
#
_symmetry.space_group_name_H-M   'P 1'
#
loop_
_entity.id
_entity.type
_entity.pdbx_description
1 polymer ?
#
loop_
_entity_poly.entity_id
_entity_poly.type
_entity_poly.pdbx_seq_one_letter_code
_entity_poly.pdbx_strand_id
1 'polypeptide(L)'
;MRRTTLLVLLAMLTSALPLASSGAIAQEAGPTLVLSQVYGGGGNASAPYNRDYVEVFNRGSAPVSLDGLSVQYASGTGTGNFGANAGQLVSLGGTVAPGGYHLVALGGGSTGADLPAPDSTGTINMSASAGKVALVDGTDGLGCNGGSTACDAAQLARIVDLVGFGSANFFEGSGAAPTLSNTTAAFRADGGCTDTDDNAADFVADGPAPRNSATPTSPCGEAGEPVGPIVVVSQVYGGGGNSGSIYTNDFVELFNRGDQTATVDGWVVGYASATGSSWNTTTLSGTIPAGGYLLVQQAAGSGGTTPLPTPDVTGTASMSATAGKVALATSSAALTGTCPTDVVDLVGFGGTANCFEGSAPTPAPSNTNAVLRADAGCVDTGDNAADFATGTPAPRNSATDANPCGAVLPDPDPDPDPDPDPDPEFPADVCTATSDDLTVINEIQGAGSVTPIAGELVLTRGVVTADHTSGGESGVPANQGLRGFFVEAIAADRDADPATSEGLFVFDGAGVFDGKVGDLVHVVGRPAEQFDVTQLSADQLAVCTGTGVDTTLPPPAELPLPTHPDDRDQVFEPLESMRVVHPELTVVEFFQIERFGEVRLSSGGVLANPTNVVDPRDDAAYQAVVDYNAANNIILDDGRTGQNLDPLPYVVPGDTLRIGDQLRDVPTILHYAFNEWRLQPIDVGEITEELRDNRTRPRPQTPPEVGGSLTVASFNVLNYFNGDGYFVGDDPATAQGFPTSRGAVTPSEFERQTEKIVDAIVRMDADVLGLIEIENDEGPRQAAAALVDAVNTTLGTEAYDYLDTGVIGTDAIKLAFIYKPSTVAPTGDYAILDSSVDPRFEDNRSRPMLTQTFTELATGEAVTVSVNHLKSKGSACAAADNDPRQGNCNGVRLRAAQAIADFLATNPTGQESRGDLIIGDLNAYAQEDPIRALQQAGYTDLLDAFAADGEMPYTYTFDATQGYLDHALADAALLEYVTGAAAWNINADEVPAIDYLESCCGRFRTADVAQRFYDPSAFRSSDHDPVIVGLQLADAPVTPSAPSSKDECKGGGWRTFTDPTFRNQGQCVAWVASGGKNHLG
;
A
#
# COMPACT_ATOMS: atom_id res chain seq x y z
N MET A 1 11.65 -61.19 2.31
CA MET A 1 13.08 -61.63 2.31
C MET A 1 13.77 -60.88 1.19
N ARG A 2 14.76 -60.01 1.45
CA ARG A 2 16.22 -60.31 1.44
C ARG A 2 16.77 -60.93 0.14
N ARG A 3 17.75 -60.21 -0.46
CA ARG A 3 19.05 -60.68 -1.02
C ARG A 3 19.13 -61.21 -2.48
N THR A 4 20.18 -60.93 -3.30
CA THR A 4 21.28 -59.89 -3.29
C THR A 4 22.12 -59.92 -4.60
N THR A 5 22.82 -58.81 -4.92
CA THR A 5 24.10 -58.69 -5.72
C THR A 5 24.06 -59.06 -7.22
N LEU A 6 25.02 -58.66 -8.09
CA LEU A 6 26.46 -58.31 -7.95
C LEU A 6 26.83 -57.22 -9.02
N LEU A 7 27.49 -56.09 -8.74
CA LEU A 7 28.95 -55.83 -8.53
C LEU A 7 29.85 -56.20 -9.74
N VAL A 8 30.86 -55.42 -10.21
CA VAL A 8 31.54 -54.19 -9.69
C VAL A 8 31.47 -53.04 -10.76
N LEU A 9 32.44 -52.22 -11.23
CA LEU A 9 33.91 -52.05 -11.05
C LEU A 9 34.45 -50.65 -11.47
N LEU A 10 35.00 -49.85 -10.54
CA LEU A 10 36.29 -49.12 -10.65
C LEU A 10 36.76 -48.66 -9.25
N ALA A 11 38.05 -48.37 -9.04
CA ALA A 11 38.65 -48.28 -7.70
C ALA A 11 39.57 -47.05 -7.45
N MET A 12 39.72 -46.77 -6.16
CA MET A 12 40.40 -45.65 -5.49
C MET A 12 41.87 -45.41 -5.88
N LEU A 13 42.33 -44.18 -5.63
CA LEU A 13 43.63 -43.92 -5.01
C LEU A 13 43.46 -42.92 -3.84
N THR A 14 44.39 -42.91 -2.88
CA THR A 14 44.19 -42.29 -1.55
C THR A 14 45.16 -41.15 -1.25
N SER A 15 44.65 -40.06 -0.66
CA SER A 15 45.42 -39.11 0.15
C SER A 15 44.54 -38.53 1.25
N ALA A 16 45.13 -38.20 2.40
CA ALA A 16 44.43 -37.60 3.54
C ALA A 16 44.69 -36.09 3.60
N LEU A 17 43.67 -35.33 4.01
CA LEU A 17 43.69 -33.89 4.25
C LEU A 17 42.98 -33.60 5.61
N PRO A 18 43.30 -32.48 6.28
CA PRO A 18 42.90 -32.25 7.67
C PRO A 18 41.46 -31.75 7.82
N LEU A 19 40.99 -31.67 9.08
CA LEU A 19 39.84 -30.84 9.42
C LEU A 19 40.17 -29.38 9.07
N ALA A 20 39.28 -28.73 8.32
CA ALA A 20 39.21 -27.27 8.25
C ALA A 20 38.07 -26.81 9.16
N SER A 21 38.23 -25.64 9.79
CA SER A 21 37.16 -24.98 10.52
C SER A 21 36.05 -24.53 9.58
N SER A 22 34.79 -24.69 10.01
CA SER A 22 33.69 -23.90 9.48
C SER A 22 33.96 -22.43 9.80
N GLY A 23 34.38 -21.65 8.81
CA GLY A 23 34.37 -20.20 8.90
C GLY A 23 32.93 -19.68 8.95
N ALA A 24 32.74 -18.48 9.50
CA ALA A 24 31.48 -17.78 9.37
C ALA A 24 31.13 -17.57 7.88
N ILE A 25 29.84 -17.60 7.55
CA ILE A 25 29.37 -17.00 6.31
C ILE A 25 29.50 -15.49 6.52
N ALA A 26 30.45 -14.86 5.82
CA ALA A 26 30.56 -13.42 5.84
C ALA A 26 29.36 -12.84 5.07
N GLN A 27 28.74 -11.81 5.65
CA GLN A 27 27.94 -10.85 4.91
C GLN A 27 28.78 -10.32 3.73
N GLU A 28 28.22 -10.30 2.52
CA GLU A 28 28.96 -9.80 1.36
C GLU A 28 29.13 -8.29 1.52
N ALA A 29 30.34 -7.88 1.91
CA ALA A 29 30.61 -6.51 2.28
C ALA A 29 30.60 -5.61 1.04
N GLY A 30 29.69 -4.63 1.04
CA GLY A 30 29.64 -3.57 0.04
C GLY A 30 30.97 -2.80 -0.07
N PRO A 31 31.17 -2.09 -1.18
CA PRO A 31 32.42 -1.41 -1.48
C PRO A 31 32.79 -0.39 -0.39
N THR A 32 33.99 -0.50 0.17
CA THR A 32 34.46 0.42 1.23
C THR A 32 34.75 1.84 0.72
N LEU A 33 34.66 2.09 -0.58
CA LEU A 33 34.85 3.38 -1.23
C LEU A 33 33.57 3.78 -1.97
N VAL A 34 33.02 4.93 -1.63
CA VAL A 34 31.79 5.47 -2.21
C VAL A 34 31.99 6.90 -2.71
N LEU A 35 31.09 7.38 -3.55
CA LEU A 35 30.97 8.77 -3.96
C LEU A 35 30.13 9.51 -2.92
N SER A 36 30.75 10.40 -2.16
CA SER A 36 30.09 11.16 -1.09
C SER A 36 29.45 12.46 -1.59
N GLN A 37 29.97 13.04 -2.67
CA GLN A 37 29.37 14.20 -3.34
C GLN A 37 29.58 14.20 -4.86
N VAL A 38 28.58 14.69 -5.60
CA VAL A 38 28.63 14.89 -7.06
C VAL A 38 28.10 16.27 -7.43
N TYR A 39 28.92 17.10 -8.10
CA TYR A 39 28.57 18.47 -8.49
C TYR A 39 28.96 18.80 -9.95
N GLY A 40 27.95 19.07 -10.78
CA GLY A 40 28.10 19.44 -12.21
C GLY A 40 27.78 20.89 -12.57
N GLY A 41 27.73 21.79 -11.58
CA GLY A 41 27.39 23.21 -11.77
C GLY A 41 28.59 24.12 -12.11
N GLY A 42 29.78 23.57 -12.26
CA GLY A 42 31.06 24.28 -12.20
C GLY A 42 31.24 25.41 -13.22
N GLY A 43 31.47 26.64 -12.73
CA GLY A 43 31.75 27.78 -13.60
C GLY A 43 30.54 28.38 -14.33
N ASN A 44 29.36 27.77 -14.20
CA ASN A 44 28.11 28.23 -14.79
C ASN A 44 27.56 29.50 -14.11
N ALA A 45 26.51 30.09 -14.68
CA ALA A 45 25.85 31.24 -14.06
C ALA A 45 25.29 30.88 -12.67
N SER A 46 25.60 31.73 -11.67
CA SER A 46 25.30 31.53 -10.24
C SER A 46 26.06 30.40 -9.53
N ALA A 47 27.04 29.76 -10.17
CA ALA A 47 27.80 28.66 -9.56
C ALA A 47 28.57 29.11 -8.30
N PRO A 48 28.47 28.38 -7.16
CA PRO A 48 29.31 28.60 -5.98
C PRO A 48 30.79 28.35 -6.26
N TYR A 49 31.11 27.35 -7.08
CA TYR A 49 32.48 26.98 -7.46
C TYR A 49 32.71 27.04 -8.97
N ASN A 50 33.95 27.34 -9.35
CA ASN A 50 34.38 27.50 -10.74
C ASN A 50 34.66 26.20 -11.49
N ARG A 51 34.58 25.04 -10.81
CA ARG A 51 34.78 23.71 -11.38
C ARG A 51 33.76 22.71 -10.89
N ASP A 52 33.46 21.74 -11.75
CA ASP A 52 32.76 20.50 -11.42
C ASP A 52 33.65 19.69 -10.48
N TYR A 53 33.05 18.86 -9.62
CA TYR A 53 33.80 17.89 -8.83
C TYR A 53 33.02 16.62 -8.53
N VAL A 54 33.78 15.58 -8.19
CA VAL A 54 33.32 14.34 -7.58
C VAL A 54 34.21 14.10 -6.36
N GLU A 55 33.60 13.65 -5.27
CA GLU A 55 34.27 13.38 -4.00
C GLU A 55 34.17 11.89 -3.70
N VAL A 56 35.30 11.24 -3.43
CA VAL A 56 35.36 9.83 -3.01
C VAL A 56 35.61 9.77 -1.51
N PHE A 57 34.86 8.94 -0.80
CA PHE A 57 34.93 8.74 0.64
C PHE A 57 35.20 7.27 0.98
N ASN A 58 35.87 7.02 2.10
CA ASN A 58 36.16 5.67 2.59
C ASN A 58 35.32 5.34 3.84
N ARG A 59 34.22 4.60 3.64
CA ARG A 59 33.35 4.12 4.73
C ARG A 59 33.94 2.95 5.53
N GLY A 60 35.07 2.39 5.08
CA GLY A 60 35.75 1.28 5.75
C GLY A 60 36.74 1.70 6.85
N SER A 61 37.02 0.77 7.77
CA SER A 61 37.92 0.97 8.93
C SER A 61 39.43 0.86 8.63
N ALA A 62 39.82 0.66 7.36
CA ALA A 62 41.21 0.59 6.92
C ALA A 62 41.50 1.58 5.77
N PRO A 63 42.72 2.13 5.63
CA PRO A 63 43.06 3.00 4.50
C PRO A 63 43.01 2.24 3.17
N VAL A 64 42.28 2.76 2.18
CA VAL A 64 42.11 2.13 0.86
C VAL A 64 42.89 2.90 -0.20
N SER A 65 43.62 2.18 -1.06
CA SER A 65 44.36 2.77 -2.18
C SER A 65 43.42 3.06 -3.37
N LEU A 66 43.66 4.19 -4.06
CA LEU A 66 42.96 4.54 -5.29
C LEU A 66 43.78 4.18 -6.55
N ASP A 67 44.99 3.64 -6.38
CA ASP A 67 45.89 3.29 -7.49
C ASP A 67 45.30 2.18 -8.36
N GLY A 68 44.80 2.58 -9.54
CA GLY A 68 44.16 1.68 -10.52
C GLY A 68 42.68 1.97 -10.75
N LEU A 69 42.03 2.70 -9.83
CA LEU A 69 40.64 3.13 -9.98
C LEU A 69 40.50 4.31 -10.95
N SER A 70 39.28 4.56 -11.42
CA SER A 70 38.94 5.78 -12.16
C SER A 70 37.52 6.29 -11.85
N VAL A 71 37.33 7.61 -11.87
CA VAL A 71 36.00 8.22 -11.96
C VAL A 71 35.64 8.35 -13.44
N GLN A 72 34.47 7.84 -13.82
CA GLN A 72 33.97 7.86 -15.19
C GLN A 72 32.57 8.50 -15.28
N TYR A 73 32.28 9.20 -16.37
CA TYR A 73 31.03 9.95 -16.55
C TYR A 73 30.27 9.61 -17.84
N ALA A 74 28.94 9.55 -17.74
CA ALA A 74 28.00 9.50 -18.85
C ALA A 74 26.82 10.47 -18.58
N SER A 75 26.17 10.98 -19.63
CA SER A 75 24.99 11.84 -19.46
C SER A 75 23.72 11.03 -19.13
N GLY A 76 22.80 11.62 -18.36
CA GLY A 76 21.68 10.93 -17.69
C GLY A 76 20.93 9.92 -18.57
N THR A 77 20.48 10.35 -19.75
CA THR A 77 19.79 9.50 -20.77
C THR A 77 20.58 9.35 -22.08
N GLY A 78 21.80 9.88 -22.16
CA GLY A 78 22.53 9.99 -23.43
C GLY A 78 23.25 8.71 -23.86
N THR A 79 23.47 8.56 -25.17
CA THR A 79 24.05 7.34 -25.79
C THR A 79 25.57 7.19 -25.68
N GLY A 80 26.23 8.04 -24.88
CA GLY A 80 27.67 7.95 -24.63
C GLY A 80 27.98 6.93 -23.53
N ASN A 81 29.02 6.13 -23.74
CA ASN A 81 29.50 5.16 -22.75
C ASN A 81 30.42 5.82 -21.71
N PHE A 82 30.45 5.28 -20.49
CA PHE A 82 31.40 5.68 -19.44
C PHE A 82 32.85 5.54 -19.93
N GLY A 83 33.65 6.56 -19.66
CA GLY A 83 35.09 6.57 -19.95
C GLY A 83 35.48 6.45 -21.43
N ALA A 84 34.56 6.70 -22.37
CA ALA A 84 34.79 6.52 -23.81
C ALA A 84 35.92 7.40 -24.40
N ASN A 85 36.41 8.39 -23.66
CA ASN A 85 37.57 9.22 -23.97
C ASN A 85 38.07 9.96 -22.71
N ALA A 86 39.23 10.62 -22.79
CA ALA A 86 39.82 11.37 -21.68
C ALA A 86 39.01 12.60 -21.19
N GLY A 87 37.93 12.99 -21.88
CA GLY A 87 36.93 13.95 -21.41
C GLY A 87 35.80 13.33 -20.59
N GLN A 88 35.87 12.01 -20.32
CA GLN A 88 34.87 11.24 -19.57
C GLN A 88 35.50 10.27 -18.54
N LEU A 89 36.81 10.36 -18.30
CA LEU A 89 37.56 9.48 -17.40
C LEU A 89 38.65 10.27 -16.66
N VAL A 90 38.80 10.02 -15.36
CA VAL A 90 39.94 10.45 -14.54
C VAL A 90 40.49 9.25 -13.78
N SER A 91 41.71 8.83 -14.11
CA SER A 91 42.45 7.86 -13.29
C SER A 91 42.78 8.46 -11.93
N LEU A 92 42.51 7.72 -10.87
CA LEU A 92 42.84 8.11 -9.50
C LEU A 92 44.21 7.57 -9.08
N GLY A 93 44.65 7.96 -7.89
CA GLY A 93 45.84 7.44 -7.24
C GLY A 93 46.02 8.05 -5.85
N GLY A 94 46.84 7.40 -5.02
CA GLY A 94 47.00 7.75 -3.60
C GLY A 94 46.21 6.83 -2.68
N THR A 95 45.81 7.32 -1.51
CA THR A 95 45.18 6.50 -0.46
C THR A 95 44.25 7.36 0.39
N VAL A 96 43.04 6.85 0.63
CA VAL A 96 42.02 7.48 1.49
C VAL A 96 42.05 6.81 2.86
N ALA A 97 42.25 7.57 3.93
CA ALA A 97 42.17 7.07 5.31
C ALA A 97 40.73 6.65 5.67
N PRO A 98 40.50 5.86 6.73
CA PRO A 98 39.15 5.60 7.26
C PRO A 98 38.40 6.90 7.53
N GLY A 99 37.19 7.05 7.02
CA GLY A 99 36.43 8.30 7.08
C GLY A 99 37.04 9.46 6.29
N GLY A 100 38.05 9.23 5.46
CA GLY A 100 38.73 10.25 4.68
C GLY A 100 38.01 10.58 3.37
N TYR A 101 38.32 11.75 2.81
CA TYR A 101 37.79 12.26 1.55
C TYR A 101 38.90 12.44 0.51
N HIS A 102 38.57 12.34 -0.78
CA HIS A 102 39.48 12.57 -1.91
C HIS A 102 38.77 13.36 -3.01
N LEU A 103 39.22 14.60 -3.24
CA LEU A 103 38.57 15.55 -4.13
C LEU A 103 39.07 15.43 -5.57
N VAL A 104 38.19 15.06 -6.49
CA VAL A 104 38.46 15.00 -7.93
C VAL A 104 37.85 16.23 -8.60
N ALA A 105 38.68 17.23 -8.90
CA ALA A 105 38.23 18.46 -9.57
C ALA A 105 38.26 18.31 -11.11
N LEU A 106 37.17 18.66 -11.78
CA LEU A 106 36.87 18.27 -13.16
C LEU A 106 36.79 19.50 -14.10
N GLY A 107 35.82 19.55 -15.01
CA GLY A 107 35.56 20.68 -15.93
C GLY A 107 35.29 21.99 -15.20
N GLY A 108 35.20 23.11 -15.92
CA GLY A 108 34.97 24.40 -15.26
C GLY A 108 35.06 25.64 -16.15
N GLY A 109 34.77 26.78 -15.53
CA GLY A 109 34.59 28.08 -16.18
C GLY A 109 35.15 29.25 -15.36
N SER A 110 34.49 30.41 -15.42
CA SER A 110 34.97 31.66 -14.82
C SER A 110 34.04 32.30 -13.78
N THR A 111 33.11 31.51 -13.22
CA THR A 111 32.11 31.95 -12.24
C THR A 111 32.22 31.10 -10.98
N GLY A 112 32.11 31.69 -9.78
CA GLY A 112 32.29 30.97 -8.51
C GLY A 112 33.72 31.01 -7.98
N ALA A 113 33.90 30.49 -6.76
CA ALA A 113 35.17 30.39 -6.06
C ALA A 113 36.04 29.25 -6.60
N ASP A 114 37.34 29.28 -6.30
CA ASP A 114 38.21 28.11 -6.46
C ASP A 114 37.78 27.00 -5.47
N LEU A 115 37.85 25.75 -5.91
CA LEU A 115 37.71 24.59 -5.02
C LEU A 115 38.87 24.55 -3.99
N PRO A 116 38.69 23.89 -2.83
CA PRO A 116 39.81 23.42 -2.00
C PRO A 116 40.84 22.65 -2.84
N ALA A 117 42.11 22.67 -2.42
CA ALA A 117 43.21 22.08 -3.18
C ALA A 117 42.92 20.59 -3.51
N PRO A 118 42.69 20.23 -4.78
CA PRO A 118 42.11 18.92 -5.11
C PRO A 118 43.18 17.84 -5.19
N ASP A 119 42.84 16.65 -4.71
CA ASP A 119 43.73 15.49 -4.64
C ASP A 119 43.91 14.81 -6.02
N SER A 120 42.97 15.05 -6.94
CA SER A 120 43.07 14.65 -8.34
C SER A 120 42.41 15.68 -9.26
N THR A 121 42.87 15.75 -10.51
CA THR A 121 42.33 16.70 -11.49
C THR A 121 42.09 16.07 -12.85
N GLY A 122 40.93 16.35 -13.44
CA GLY A 122 40.59 15.99 -14.81
C GLY A 122 39.81 17.07 -15.55
N THR A 123 39.22 16.70 -16.68
CA THR A 123 38.54 17.61 -17.62
C THR A 123 37.14 17.12 -18.03
N ILE A 124 36.50 16.30 -17.18
CA ILE A 124 35.11 15.87 -17.39
C ILE A 124 34.19 17.07 -17.19
N ASN A 125 33.39 17.43 -18.20
CA ASN A 125 32.36 18.46 -18.03
C ASN A 125 31.05 17.72 -17.75
N MET A 126 30.52 17.87 -16.55
CA MET A 126 29.31 17.18 -16.12
C MET A 126 28.05 17.99 -16.45
N SER A 127 26.90 17.37 -16.29
CA SER A 127 25.61 18.03 -16.40
C SER A 127 25.24 18.65 -15.06
N ALA A 128 24.81 19.91 -15.07
CA ALA A 128 24.37 20.59 -13.86
C ALA A 128 23.04 20.06 -13.29
N SER A 129 22.31 19.20 -13.99
CA SER A 129 20.98 18.75 -13.56
C SER A 129 20.67 17.25 -13.73
N ALA A 130 21.31 16.55 -14.67
CA ALA A 130 21.09 15.11 -14.86
C ALA A 130 22.28 14.40 -15.52
N GLY A 131 22.85 13.41 -14.84
CA GLY A 131 24.11 12.76 -15.21
C GLY A 131 24.31 11.44 -14.49
N LYS A 132 25.40 10.74 -14.81
CA LYS A 132 25.80 9.47 -14.19
C LYS A 132 27.30 9.46 -13.95
N VAL A 133 27.72 9.18 -12.72
CA VAL A 133 29.11 9.06 -12.30
C VAL A 133 29.34 7.66 -11.75
N ALA A 134 30.36 6.97 -12.24
CA ALA A 134 30.78 5.68 -11.71
C ALA A 134 32.21 5.76 -11.18
N LEU A 135 32.45 5.26 -9.97
CA LEU A 135 33.76 4.84 -9.50
C LEU A 135 34.01 3.44 -10.07
N VAL A 136 35.15 3.24 -10.74
CA VAL A 136 35.40 2.04 -11.56
C VAL A 136 36.77 1.45 -11.25
N ASP A 137 36.83 0.13 -11.03
CA ASP A 137 38.09 -0.62 -11.00
C ASP A 137 38.67 -0.73 -12.42
N GLY A 138 39.94 -0.38 -12.56
CA GLY A 138 40.64 -0.24 -13.83
C GLY A 138 40.50 1.14 -14.47
N THR A 139 41.60 1.61 -15.06
CA THR A 139 41.73 2.94 -15.70
C THR A 139 41.25 3.00 -17.15
N ASP A 140 40.74 1.90 -17.70
CA ASP A 140 40.15 1.85 -19.05
C ASP A 140 38.63 2.05 -18.96
N GLY A 141 38.06 2.73 -19.97
CA GLY A 141 36.63 3.04 -20.04
C GLY A 141 35.75 1.80 -19.92
N LEU A 142 34.65 1.91 -19.16
CA LEU A 142 33.78 0.77 -18.84
C LEU A 142 33.14 0.13 -20.09
N GLY A 143 32.87 0.94 -21.11
CA GLY A 143 32.37 0.46 -22.42
C GLY A 143 30.85 0.28 -22.52
N CYS A 144 30.10 0.60 -21.47
CA CYS A 144 28.64 0.62 -21.40
C CYS A 144 28.14 1.95 -20.80
N ASN A 145 26.82 2.13 -20.65
CA ASN A 145 26.20 3.21 -19.88
C ASN A 145 24.94 2.79 -19.10
N GLY A 146 24.65 1.49 -19.05
CA GLY A 146 23.49 0.88 -18.39
C GLY A 146 22.12 1.12 -19.02
N GLY A 147 21.99 2.17 -19.84
CA GLY A 147 20.77 2.50 -20.58
C GLY A 147 20.83 2.00 -22.03
N SER A 148 21.14 2.90 -22.98
CA SER A 148 21.22 2.56 -24.41
C SER A 148 22.29 1.52 -24.75
N THR A 149 23.30 1.39 -23.89
CA THR A 149 24.34 0.38 -23.93
C THR A 149 24.35 -0.29 -22.57
N ALA A 150 23.51 -1.32 -22.38
CA ALA A 150 23.48 -2.11 -21.15
C ALA A 150 24.89 -2.62 -20.78
N CYS A 151 25.18 -2.70 -19.48
CA CYS A 151 26.44 -3.25 -18.98
C CYS A 151 26.31 -4.77 -18.81
N ASP A 152 27.29 -5.54 -19.32
CA ASP A 152 27.39 -6.96 -19.03
C ASP A 152 27.91 -7.23 -17.61
N ALA A 153 27.81 -8.47 -17.13
CA ALA A 153 28.21 -8.83 -15.77
C ALA A 153 29.70 -8.57 -15.44
N ALA A 154 30.60 -8.58 -16.44
CA ALA A 154 32.01 -8.25 -16.25
C ALA A 154 32.28 -6.73 -16.32
N GLN A 155 31.34 -5.94 -16.85
CA GLN A 155 31.33 -4.49 -16.74
C GLN A 155 30.71 -4.05 -15.40
N LEU A 156 29.61 -4.66 -14.97
CA LEU A 156 29.00 -4.41 -13.67
C LEU A 156 29.95 -4.74 -12.51
N ALA A 157 30.63 -5.89 -12.55
CA ALA A 157 31.64 -6.27 -11.56
C ALA A 157 32.94 -5.43 -11.57
N ARG A 158 32.98 -4.34 -12.36
CA ARG A 158 34.03 -3.30 -12.29
C ARG A 158 33.52 -1.97 -11.71
N ILE A 159 32.22 -1.83 -11.46
CA ILE A 159 31.67 -0.68 -10.75
C ILE A 159 31.98 -0.87 -9.26
N VAL A 160 32.51 0.17 -8.64
CA VAL A 160 32.81 0.25 -7.20
C VAL A 160 31.82 1.18 -6.50
N ASP A 161 31.21 2.12 -7.23
CA ASP A 161 30.04 2.90 -6.81
C ASP A 161 29.43 3.61 -8.05
N LEU A 162 28.12 3.84 -8.10
CA LEU A 162 27.39 4.42 -9.25
C LEU A 162 26.30 5.41 -8.81
N VAL A 163 26.61 6.70 -8.90
CA VAL A 163 25.62 7.77 -8.68
C VAL A 163 25.01 8.22 -10.01
N GLY A 164 23.78 7.79 -10.27
CA GLY A 164 22.90 8.41 -11.26
C GLY A 164 22.03 9.49 -10.62
N PHE A 165 22.00 10.69 -11.20
CA PHE A 165 21.27 11.84 -10.65
C PHE A 165 20.35 12.54 -11.67
N GLY A 166 19.28 13.15 -11.17
CA GLY A 166 18.23 13.79 -11.97
C GLY A 166 17.51 12.77 -12.86
N SER A 167 17.33 13.08 -14.14
CA SER A 167 16.76 12.14 -15.11
C SER A 167 17.77 11.08 -15.59
N ALA A 168 18.53 10.46 -14.68
CA ALA A 168 19.40 9.35 -15.01
C ALA A 168 18.59 8.08 -15.32
N ASN A 169 19.01 7.31 -16.33
CA ASN A 169 18.40 6.01 -16.66
C ASN A 169 19.27 4.80 -16.29
N PHE A 170 20.20 5.00 -15.37
CA PHE A 170 21.03 3.97 -14.73
C PHE A 170 21.64 4.59 -13.47
N PHE A 171 21.37 3.94 -12.34
CA PHE A 171 21.57 4.37 -10.96
C PHE A 171 21.49 3.10 -10.08
N GLU A 172 21.82 3.22 -8.80
CA GLU A 172 21.63 2.13 -7.82
C GLU A 172 20.24 2.24 -7.15
N GLY A 173 19.66 1.10 -6.80
CA GLY A 173 18.39 0.99 -6.07
C GLY A 173 17.14 1.48 -6.81
N SER A 174 16.20 2.05 -6.04
CA SER A 174 14.83 2.36 -6.45
C SER A 174 14.70 3.58 -7.36
N GLY A 175 15.68 4.50 -7.35
CA GLY A 175 15.63 5.71 -8.16
C GLY A 175 16.97 6.43 -8.28
N ALA A 176 17.02 7.41 -9.18
CA ALA A 176 18.14 8.32 -9.29
C ALA A 176 18.15 9.34 -8.13
N ALA A 177 19.35 9.75 -7.72
CA ALA A 177 19.56 10.87 -6.80
C ALA A 177 18.87 12.16 -7.32
N PRO A 178 18.49 13.11 -6.44
CA PRO A 178 17.65 14.25 -6.83
C PRO A 178 18.18 15.12 -7.98
N THR A 179 17.28 15.86 -8.63
CA THR A 179 17.64 16.74 -9.75
C THR A 179 18.47 17.93 -9.28
N LEU A 180 19.70 18.03 -9.77
CA LEU A 180 20.66 19.05 -9.37
C LEU A 180 20.50 20.38 -10.14
N SER A 181 21.31 21.38 -9.76
CA SER A 181 21.34 22.70 -10.39
C SER A 181 22.76 23.29 -10.39
N ASN A 182 22.93 24.47 -10.99
CA ASN A 182 24.17 25.25 -10.85
C ASN A 182 24.53 25.60 -9.40
N THR A 183 23.61 25.47 -8.44
CA THR A 183 23.82 25.82 -7.03
C THR A 183 23.71 24.64 -6.07
N THR A 184 23.53 23.41 -6.57
CA THR A 184 23.37 22.20 -5.73
C THR A 184 24.21 21.03 -6.22
N ALA A 185 24.72 20.25 -5.27
CA ALA A 185 25.36 18.95 -5.45
C ALA A 185 24.47 17.85 -4.90
N ALA A 186 24.66 16.61 -5.36
CA ALA A 186 24.15 15.45 -4.63
C ALA A 186 25.08 15.19 -3.44
N PHE A 187 24.51 15.00 -2.24
CA PHE A 187 25.21 14.68 -1.00
C PHE A 187 24.75 13.32 -0.48
N ARG A 188 25.70 12.40 -0.27
CA ARG A 188 25.42 11.10 0.34
C ARG A 188 25.24 11.23 1.86
N ALA A 189 24.25 10.53 2.41
CA ALA A 189 23.86 10.56 3.82
C ALA A 189 25.01 10.23 4.80
N ASP A 190 24.94 10.79 6.01
CA ASP A 190 25.99 10.72 7.03
C ASP A 190 27.38 11.09 6.49
N GLY A 191 27.40 12.08 5.59
CA GLY A 191 28.59 12.56 4.90
C GLY A 191 29.21 11.58 3.90
N GLY A 192 28.65 10.39 3.73
CA GLY A 192 29.20 9.25 2.97
C GLY A 192 29.23 7.93 3.75
N CYS A 193 28.87 7.90 5.04
CA CYS A 193 28.81 6.65 5.81
C CYS A 193 27.61 5.78 5.47
N THR A 194 26.46 6.40 5.21
CA THR A 194 25.23 5.72 4.82
C THR A 194 25.21 5.55 3.31
N ASP A 195 25.11 4.29 2.92
CA ASP A 195 25.15 3.78 1.55
C ASP A 195 24.49 2.40 1.60
N THR A 196 23.34 2.32 0.94
CA THR A 196 22.36 1.22 0.98
C THR A 196 22.15 0.58 -0.39
N ASP A 197 23.05 0.86 -1.34
CA ASP A 197 22.91 0.57 -2.77
C ASP A 197 21.64 1.21 -3.38
N ASP A 198 21.21 2.39 -2.90
CA ASP A 198 20.05 3.15 -3.43
C ASP A 198 20.31 4.66 -3.53
N ASN A 199 20.46 5.16 -4.77
CA ASN A 199 20.75 6.57 -5.00
C ASN A 199 19.60 7.52 -4.62
N ALA A 200 18.36 7.07 -4.53
CA ALA A 200 17.22 7.89 -4.13
C ALA A 200 17.00 7.92 -2.62
N ALA A 201 17.43 6.88 -1.89
CA ALA A 201 17.44 6.86 -0.43
C ALA A 201 18.69 7.56 0.14
N ASP A 202 19.87 7.31 -0.45
CA ASP A 202 21.15 7.74 0.11
C ASP A 202 21.50 9.21 -0.19
N PHE A 203 20.86 9.88 -1.16
CA PHE A 203 21.27 11.22 -1.60
C PHE A 203 20.19 12.31 -1.47
N VAL A 204 20.61 13.45 -0.90
CA VAL A 204 19.88 14.73 -0.93
C VAL A 204 20.55 15.74 -1.88
N ALA A 205 19.84 16.80 -2.28
CA ALA A 205 20.40 17.89 -3.07
C ALA A 205 20.55 19.18 -2.25
N ASP A 206 21.79 19.57 -1.97
CA ASP A 206 22.13 20.75 -1.15
C ASP A 206 23.30 21.55 -1.75
N GLY A 207 23.62 22.72 -1.20
CA GLY A 207 24.71 23.58 -1.65
C GLY A 207 26.08 22.90 -1.57
N PRO A 208 26.89 22.87 -2.65
CA PRO A 208 28.15 22.12 -2.71
C PRO A 208 29.12 22.47 -1.56
N ALA A 209 29.68 21.46 -0.90
CA ALA A 209 30.62 21.61 0.21
C ALA A 209 31.82 20.63 0.05
N PRO A 210 32.70 20.86 -0.95
CA PRO A 210 33.76 19.93 -1.34
C PRO A 210 34.80 19.69 -0.24
N ARG A 211 35.08 18.41 0.04
CA ARG A 211 36.07 17.91 1.02
C ARG A 211 37.20 17.17 0.31
N ASN A 212 38.41 17.26 0.85
CA ASN A 212 39.64 16.72 0.27
C ASN A 212 40.48 15.95 1.32
N SER A 213 41.64 15.41 0.95
CA SER A 213 42.50 14.63 1.87
C SER A 213 43.07 15.40 3.06
N ALA A 214 42.88 16.73 3.11
CA ALA A 214 43.23 17.58 4.26
C ALA A 214 42.02 17.92 5.16
N THR A 215 40.82 17.47 4.79
CA THR A 215 39.62 17.54 5.65
C THR A 215 39.74 16.51 6.78
N PRO A 216 39.31 16.82 8.02
CA PRO A 216 39.27 15.84 9.10
C PRO A 216 38.50 14.57 8.69
N THR A 217 39.02 13.41 9.10
CA THR A 217 38.36 12.12 8.88
C THR A 217 37.08 12.03 9.70
N SER A 218 36.04 11.45 9.10
CA SER A 218 34.72 11.16 9.69
C SER A 218 34.47 9.65 9.66
N PRO A 219 35.04 8.86 10.60
CA PRO A 219 34.92 7.40 10.57
C PRO A 219 33.48 6.93 10.82
N CYS A 220 33.07 5.88 10.12
CA CYS A 220 31.74 5.31 10.26
C CYS A 220 31.72 4.28 11.40
N GLY A 221 31.04 4.58 12.51
CA GLY A 221 30.62 3.57 13.49
C GLY A 221 31.69 3.03 14.46
N GLU A 222 32.49 3.90 15.09
CA GLU A 222 32.94 3.65 16.47
C GLU A 222 32.67 4.91 17.32
N ALA A 223 32.24 4.72 18.57
CA ALA A 223 31.82 5.82 19.44
C ALA A 223 33.02 6.45 20.19
N GLY A 224 33.12 7.78 20.12
CA GLY A 224 33.83 8.60 21.11
C GLY A 224 35.26 9.05 20.78
N GLU A 225 35.39 10.23 20.18
CA GLU A 225 36.42 11.24 20.50
C GLU A 225 35.75 12.64 20.43
N PRO A 226 36.28 13.68 21.10
CA PRO A 226 35.52 14.91 21.42
C PRO A 226 34.93 15.70 20.23
N VAL A 227 33.60 15.79 20.21
CA VAL A 227 32.83 16.74 19.39
C VAL A 227 32.66 18.03 20.19
N GLY A 228 33.61 18.96 20.00
CA GLY A 228 33.62 20.26 20.67
C GLY A 228 32.30 21.04 20.55
N PRO A 229 32.02 21.98 21.46
CA PRO A 229 30.67 22.39 21.86
C PRO A 229 29.79 22.84 20.68
N ILE A 230 28.80 22.02 20.35
CA ILE A 230 27.72 22.34 19.41
C ILE A 230 26.53 22.81 20.24
N VAL A 231 26.23 24.11 20.20
CA VAL A 231 25.07 24.67 20.92
C VAL A 231 23.94 24.93 19.94
N VAL A 232 22.79 24.34 20.20
CA VAL A 232 21.57 24.42 19.41
C VAL A 232 20.43 25.08 20.20
N VAL A 233 19.37 25.49 19.53
CA VAL A 233 18.09 25.86 20.12
C VAL A 233 17.27 24.59 20.32
N SER A 234 16.97 24.24 21.58
CA SER A 234 16.21 23.04 21.92
C SER A 234 14.70 23.27 22.06
N GLN A 235 14.27 24.48 22.43
CA GLN A 235 12.84 24.84 22.50
C GLN A 235 12.58 26.31 22.14
N VAL A 236 11.44 26.57 21.51
CA VAL A 236 10.95 27.93 21.22
C VAL A 236 9.49 28.07 21.64
N TYR A 237 9.19 29.04 22.52
CA TYR A 237 7.84 29.32 23.00
C TYR A 237 7.53 30.82 22.99
N GLY A 238 6.59 31.23 22.14
CA GLY A 238 6.06 32.60 22.05
C GLY A 238 4.63 32.77 22.57
N GLY A 239 4.16 31.83 23.40
CA GLY A 239 2.83 31.89 24.02
C GLY A 239 2.76 32.71 25.31
N GLY A 240 3.87 33.33 25.72
CA GLY A 240 4.15 33.83 27.06
C GLY A 240 3.14 34.83 27.59
N GLY A 241 2.36 34.43 28.59
CA GLY A 241 1.35 35.27 29.20
C GLY A 241 0.26 35.72 28.23
N ASN A 242 0.01 34.97 27.15
CA ASN A 242 -1.21 35.11 26.35
C ASN A 242 -2.42 34.47 27.05
N SER A 243 -3.63 34.72 26.56
CA SER A 243 -4.84 34.08 27.10
C SER A 243 -4.80 32.56 26.87
N GLY A 244 -4.90 31.77 27.95
CA GLY A 244 -4.80 30.31 27.92
C GLY A 244 -3.37 29.75 28.00
N SER A 245 -2.35 30.59 28.20
CA SER A 245 -0.97 30.13 28.40
C SER A 245 -0.73 29.52 29.79
N ILE A 246 0.21 28.57 29.84
CA ILE A 246 0.74 28.03 31.10
C ILE A 246 1.74 29.02 31.69
N TYR A 247 2.76 29.40 30.92
CA TYR A 247 3.85 30.26 31.38
C TYR A 247 3.57 31.76 31.21
N THR A 248 4.03 32.59 32.13
CA THR A 248 3.86 34.07 32.10
C THR A 248 4.74 34.78 31.06
N ASN A 249 5.78 34.10 30.56
CA ASN A 249 6.84 34.67 29.73
C ASN A 249 7.10 33.81 28.50
N ASP A 250 7.51 34.48 27.42
CA ASP A 250 8.12 33.85 26.25
C ASP A 250 9.49 33.26 26.65
N PHE A 251 9.97 32.24 25.96
CA PHE A 251 11.35 31.76 26.14
C PHE A 251 11.95 31.14 24.87
N VAL A 252 13.28 31.10 24.88
CA VAL A 252 14.11 30.24 24.02
C VAL A 252 14.98 29.41 24.96
N GLU A 253 15.03 28.11 24.73
CA GLU A 253 15.94 27.20 25.41
C GLU A 253 17.10 26.86 24.49
N LEU A 254 18.32 26.86 25.02
CA LEU A 254 19.51 26.39 24.33
C LEU A 254 20.02 25.11 24.98
N PHE A 255 20.67 24.27 24.18
CA PHE A 255 21.21 22.99 24.59
C PHE A 255 22.58 22.74 23.94
N ASN A 256 23.48 22.03 24.60
CA ASN A 256 24.81 21.71 24.08
C ASN A 256 24.94 20.23 23.74
N ARG A 257 24.78 19.88 22.45
CA ARG A 257 24.90 18.51 21.91
C ARG A 257 26.35 18.04 21.73
N GLY A 258 27.35 18.85 22.11
CA GLY A 258 28.77 18.47 22.13
C GLY A 258 29.23 17.93 23.48
N ASP A 259 30.37 17.23 23.51
CA ASP A 259 30.91 16.56 24.71
C ASP A 259 31.72 17.49 25.65
N GLN A 260 31.94 18.74 25.24
CA GLN A 260 32.69 19.74 25.98
C GLN A 260 31.80 20.93 26.39
N THR A 261 32.08 21.53 27.54
CA THR A 261 31.35 22.72 28.03
C THR A 261 31.48 23.92 27.08
N ALA A 262 30.35 24.39 26.55
CA ALA A 262 30.26 25.61 25.75
C ALA A 262 30.40 26.87 26.61
N THR A 263 31.00 27.93 26.06
CA THR A 263 30.97 29.29 26.63
C THR A 263 30.24 30.21 25.66
N VAL A 264 29.13 30.81 26.11
CA VAL A 264 28.26 31.66 25.28
C VAL A 264 28.39 33.16 25.59
N ASP A 265 29.41 33.55 26.35
CA ASP A 265 29.70 34.96 26.68
C ASP A 265 29.79 35.85 25.42
N GLY A 266 28.83 36.75 25.27
CA GLY A 266 28.78 37.71 24.15
C GLY A 266 28.09 37.20 22.88
N TRP A 267 27.67 35.93 22.85
CA TRP A 267 26.74 35.41 21.83
C TRP A 267 25.36 36.10 21.98
N VAL A 268 24.47 35.86 21.03
CA VAL A 268 23.10 36.38 21.05
C VAL A 268 22.08 35.33 20.61
N VAL A 269 20.93 35.33 21.27
CA VAL A 269 19.67 34.83 20.69
C VAL A 269 18.94 36.01 20.08
N GLY A 270 18.59 35.92 18.79
CA GLY A 270 17.78 36.91 18.09
C GLY A 270 16.41 36.36 17.74
N TYR A 271 15.37 37.19 17.92
CA TYR A 271 14.01 36.89 17.43
C TYR A 271 13.56 37.91 16.36
N ALA A 272 12.99 37.40 15.27
CA ALA A 272 12.31 38.18 14.25
C ALA A 272 10.91 37.60 13.96
N SER A 273 9.99 38.45 13.50
CA SER A 273 8.70 37.98 12.97
C SER A 273 8.91 37.13 11.72
N ALA A 274 7.93 36.25 11.41
CA ALA A 274 8.01 35.23 10.37
C ALA A 274 8.62 35.70 9.03
N THR A 275 8.21 36.88 8.53
CA THR A 275 8.71 37.50 7.29
C THR A 275 9.65 38.69 7.51
N GLY A 276 9.98 39.00 8.77
CA GLY A 276 10.74 40.18 9.18
C GLY A 276 12.24 40.12 8.87
N SER A 277 12.86 41.30 8.88
CA SER A 277 14.29 41.54 8.63
C SER A 277 14.95 42.40 9.73
N SER A 278 14.36 42.42 10.93
CA SER A 278 14.83 43.18 12.08
C SER A 278 14.77 42.28 13.31
N TRP A 279 15.93 42.02 13.90
CA TRP A 279 16.12 41.03 14.95
C TRP A 279 16.20 41.72 16.31
N ASN A 280 15.34 41.29 17.24
CA ASN A 280 15.41 41.68 18.64
C ASN A 280 16.39 40.74 19.33
N THR A 281 17.55 41.25 19.75
CA THR A 281 18.63 40.41 20.28
C THR A 281 18.72 40.45 21.80
N THR A 282 19.00 39.30 22.38
CA THR A 282 19.34 39.10 23.79
C THR A 282 20.77 38.58 23.87
N THR A 283 21.65 39.33 24.52
CA THR A 283 23.04 38.91 24.73
C THR A 283 23.12 37.83 25.79
N LEU A 284 23.82 36.74 25.46
CA LEU A 284 24.05 35.60 26.33
C LEU A 284 25.31 35.82 27.20
N SER A 285 25.33 35.11 28.33
CA SER A 285 26.46 35.05 29.24
C SER A 285 26.46 33.74 30.01
N GLY A 286 27.64 33.25 30.38
CA GLY A 286 27.83 31.99 31.08
C GLY A 286 28.20 30.82 30.18
N THR A 287 27.99 29.62 30.71
CA THR A 287 28.47 28.35 30.14
C THR A 287 27.38 27.30 30.14
N ILE A 288 27.37 26.45 29.12
CA ILE A 288 26.46 25.30 29.01
C ILE A 288 27.33 24.04 29.12
N PRO A 289 27.17 23.19 30.14
CA PRO A 289 27.86 21.89 30.23
C PRO A 289 27.63 21.01 28.99
N ALA A 290 28.40 19.95 28.80
CA ALA A 290 28.05 18.89 27.84
C ALA A 290 26.67 18.32 28.20
N GLY A 291 25.75 18.21 27.23
CA GLY A 291 24.36 17.85 27.50
C GLY A 291 23.57 18.85 28.36
N GLY A 292 24.13 20.03 28.67
CA GLY A 292 23.48 21.01 29.53
C GLY A 292 22.46 21.90 28.81
N TYR A 293 21.59 22.54 29.58
CA TYR A 293 20.59 23.50 29.11
C TYR A 293 20.91 24.94 29.54
N LEU A 294 20.35 25.92 28.83
CA LEU A 294 20.37 27.34 29.19
C LEU A 294 19.04 28.02 28.80
N LEU A 295 18.34 28.54 29.80
CA LEU A 295 17.02 29.17 29.63
C LEU A 295 17.14 30.68 29.40
N VAL A 296 16.73 31.13 28.22
CA VAL A 296 16.64 32.54 27.86
C VAL A 296 15.18 33.00 28.00
N GLN A 297 14.82 33.54 29.16
CA GLN A 297 13.53 34.20 29.36
C GLN A 297 13.40 35.41 28.42
N GLN A 298 12.23 35.60 27.83
CA GLN A 298 11.88 36.72 26.98
C GLN A 298 10.70 37.51 27.58
N ALA A 299 9.92 38.25 26.77
CA ALA A 299 8.91 39.17 27.28
C ALA A 299 7.84 38.49 28.15
N ALA A 300 7.31 39.24 29.12
CA ALA A 300 6.16 38.83 29.92
C ALA A 300 4.85 39.32 29.27
N GLY A 301 3.82 38.47 29.25
CA GLY A 301 2.47 38.83 28.82
C GLY A 301 1.62 39.41 29.94
N SER A 302 0.32 39.09 29.94
CA SER A 302 -0.66 39.56 30.93
C SER A 302 -1.59 38.47 31.51
N GLY A 303 -1.55 37.27 30.93
CA GLY A 303 -2.03 36.01 31.50
C GLY A 303 -0.86 35.13 31.93
N GLY A 304 -0.99 33.82 31.71
CA GLY A 304 -0.11 32.81 32.30
C GLY A 304 -0.52 32.50 33.74
N THR A 305 -0.20 31.29 34.19
CA THR A 305 -0.47 30.82 35.57
C THR A 305 0.81 30.51 36.35
N THR A 306 1.89 30.21 35.62
CA THR A 306 3.13 29.64 36.17
C THR A 306 4.33 30.50 35.71
N PRO A 307 5.21 30.95 36.62
CA PRO A 307 6.50 31.53 36.21
C PRO A 307 7.38 30.48 35.52
N LEU A 308 8.32 30.91 34.69
CA LEU A 308 9.40 30.02 34.23
C LEU A 308 10.25 29.54 35.43
N PRO A 309 10.95 28.40 35.31
CA PRO A 309 12.14 28.12 36.13
C PRO A 309 13.11 29.31 36.09
N THR A 310 13.98 29.43 37.11
CA THR A 310 14.86 30.60 37.24
C THR A 310 15.75 30.73 36.00
N PRO A 311 15.58 31.77 35.17
CA PRO A 311 16.23 31.80 33.86
C PRO A 311 17.68 32.25 33.98
N ASP A 312 18.54 31.64 33.19
CA ASP A 312 19.98 31.93 33.17
C ASP A 312 20.27 33.29 32.52
N VAL A 313 19.47 33.64 31.50
CA VAL A 313 19.53 34.92 30.80
C VAL A 313 18.12 35.52 30.69
N THR A 314 18.00 36.84 30.86
CA THR A 314 16.73 37.56 30.68
C THR A 314 16.84 38.57 29.54
N GLY A 315 16.11 38.30 28.46
CA GLY A 315 15.80 39.22 27.36
C GLY A 315 14.45 39.90 27.51
N THR A 316 14.03 40.58 26.44
CA THR A 316 12.75 41.32 26.38
C THR A 316 12.08 41.27 24.99
N ALA A 317 12.40 40.27 24.16
CA ALA A 317 11.74 40.12 22.87
C ALA A 317 10.29 39.65 23.08
N SER A 318 9.32 40.33 22.45
CA SER A 318 7.93 39.84 22.39
C SER A 318 7.79 38.91 21.20
N MET A 319 7.61 37.62 21.47
CA MET A 319 7.61 36.58 20.46
C MET A 319 6.19 36.34 19.92
N SER A 320 6.10 35.49 18.91
CA SER A 320 4.83 35.13 18.26
C SER A 320 4.41 33.76 18.76
N ALA A 321 3.15 33.61 19.16
CA ALA A 321 2.60 32.33 19.58
C ALA A 321 2.34 31.38 18.41
N THR A 322 2.47 31.81 17.15
CA THR A 322 2.01 31.02 15.98
C THR A 322 2.96 31.00 14.78
N ALA A 323 3.77 32.05 14.57
CA ALA A 323 4.77 32.07 13.50
C ALA A 323 5.86 33.14 13.70
N GLY A 324 7.13 32.77 13.54
CA GLY A 324 8.29 33.60 13.84
C GLY A 324 9.60 32.94 13.46
N LYS A 325 10.73 33.54 13.86
CA LYS A 325 12.08 33.01 13.64
C LYS A 325 12.96 33.31 14.85
N VAL A 326 13.73 32.33 15.28
CA VAL A 326 14.79 32.44 16.30
C VAL A 326 16.12 32.10 15.62
N ALA A 327 17.20 32.81 15.98
CA ALA A 327 18.54 32.51 15.50
C ALA A 327 19.56 32.69 16.63
N LEU A 328 20.41 31.70 16.83
CA LEU A 328 21.57 31.74 17.71
C LEU A 328 22.79 32.22 16.90
N ALA A 329 23.53 33.21 17.41
CA ALA A 329 24.71 33.72 16.71
C ALA A 329 25.82 34.13 17.68
N THR A 330 27.08 33.98 17.26
CA THR A 330 28.26 34.38 18.05
C THR A 330 28.39 35.90 18.22
N SER A 331 27.64 36.71 17.45
CA SER A 331 27.49 38.15 17.69
C SER A 331 26.23 38.74 17.03
N SER A 332 25.75 39.86 17.53
CA SER A 332 24.63 40.61 16.91
C SER A 332 24.97 41.23 15.54
N ALA A 333 26.22 41.14 15.07
CA ALA A 333 26.60 41.64 13.76
C ALA A 333 26.22 40.68 12.62
N ALA A 334 26.05 39.39 12.91
CA ALA A 334 25.61 38.39 11.94
C ALA A 334 24.11 38.47 11.61
N LEU A 335 23.29 38.86 12.59
CA LEU A 335 21.83 38.88 12.51
C LEU A 335 21.29 40.07 11.68
N THR A 336 21.49 39.98 10.36
CA THR A 336 21.10 40.99 9.38
C THR A 336 20.26 40.39 8.25
N GLY A 337 19.41 41.21 7.63
CA GLY A 337 18.52 40.75 6.55
C GLY A 337 17.36 39.88 7.04
N THR A 338 16.64 39.27 6.09
CA THR A 338 15.52 38.36 6.35
C THR A 338 15.97 36.95 6.74
N CYS A 339 17.15 36.53 6.29
CA CYS A 339 17.76 35.24 6.62
C CYS A 339 19.27 35.42 6.79
N PRO A 340 19.79 35.42 8.03
CA PRO A 340 21.22 35.50 8.30
C PRO A 340 21.89 34.13 8.10
N THR A 341 23.10 34.11 7.54
CA THR A 341 23.84 32.87 7.23
C THR A 341 25.04 32.61 8.15
N ASP A 342 25.58 33.64 8.81
CA ASP A 342 26.67 33.51 9.80
C ASP A 342 26.10 33.21 11.21
N VAL A 343 25.23 32.21 11.29
CA VAL A 343 24.54 31.78 12.53
C VAL A 343 25.10 30.44 13.03
N VAL A 344 24.74 30.08 14.27
CA VAL A 344 25.09 28.79 14.89
C VAL A 344 23.91 27.80 14.78
N ASP A 345 22.68 28.32 14.86
CA ASP A 345 21.41 27.59 14.74
C ASP A 345 20.30 28.61 14.34
N LEU A 346 19.33 28.18 13.53
CA LEU A 346 18.23 28.98 13.00
C LEU A 346 16.90 28.20 12.96
N VAL A 347 16.04 28.43 13.95
CA VAL A 347 14.68 27.88 14.02
C VAL A 347 13.66 28.85 13.43
N GLY A 348 13.16 28.55 12.23
CA GLY A 348 11.94 29.16 11.69
C GLY A 348 10.71 28.35 12.12
N PHE A 349 9.65 29.03 12.58
CA PHE A 349 8.47 28.35 13.12
C PHE A 349 7.15 28.87 12.57
N GLY A 350 6.22 27.93 12.34
CA GLY A 350 4.92 28.16 11.70
C GLY A 350 5.04 28.44 10.20
N GLY A 351 4.06 27.97 9.42
CA GLY A 351 4.02 27.98 7.95
C GLY A 351 3.95 29.36 7.24
N THR A 352 4.43 30.43 7.87
CA THR A 352 4.70 31.73 7.22
C THR A 352 6.13 32.24 7.47
N ALA A 353 6.97 31.50 8.21
CA ALA A 353 8.38 31.81 8.35
C ALA A 353 9.08 31.72 6.98
N ASN A 354 9.77 32.78 6.57
CA ASN A 354 10.43 32.87 5.25
C ASN A 354 11.94 32.56 5.29
N CYS A 355 12.37 31.86 6.34
CA CYS A 355 13.74 31.49 6.64
C CYS A 355 13.71 30.53 7.85
N PHE A 356 14.36 29.39 7.68
CA PHE A 356 14.40 28.19 8.52
C PHE A 356 15.57 27.34 7.99
N GLU A 357 16.01 26.33 8.74
CA GLU A 357 16.94 25.32 8.24
C GLU A 357 16.18 24.18 7.54
N GLY A 358 16.77 23.59 6.49
CA GLY A 358 16.21 22.47 5.74
C GLY A 358 14.97 22.79 4.89
N SER A 359 14.08 21.80 4.77
CA SER A 359 13.01 21.74 3.77
C SER A 359 11.78 22.60 4.08
N ALA A 360 11.43 22.75 5.36
CA ALA A 360 10.27 23.52 5.81
C ALA A 360 10.47 24.06 7.25
N PRO A 361 9.73 25.11 7.67
CA PRO A 361 9.78 25.57 9.06
C PRO A 361 9.07 24.59 10.00
N THR A 362 9.46 24.61 11.28
CA THR A 362 8.82 23.82 12.33
C THR A 362 7.28 24.03 12.35
N PRO A 363 6.48 23.02 12.79
CA PRO A 363 5.03 23.16 12.90
C PRO A 363 4.61 24.35 13.79
N ALA A 364 3.40 24.88 13.60
CA ALA A 364 3.00 26.11 14.28
C ALA A 364 2.78 25.88 15.81
N PRO A 365 3.53 26.59 16.69
CA PRO A 365 3.26 26.58 18.13
C PRO A 365 1.92 27.25 18.46
N SER A 366 1.59 27.32 19.76
CA SER A 366 0.35 27.96 20.22
C SER A 366 0.54 28.69 21.56
N ASN A 367 -0.55 29.18 22.16
CA ASN A 367 -0.50 29.65 23.55
C ASN A 367 -0.22 28.51 24.55
N THR A 368 -0.54 27.25 24.22
CA THR A 368 -0.35 26.08 25.08
C THR A 368 0.86 25.22 24.68
N ASN A 369 1.37 25.35 23.45
CA ASN A 369 2.40 24.48 22.89
C ASN A 369 3.64 25.27 22.46
N ALA A 370 4.82 24.74 22.74
CA ALA A 370 6.10 25.15 22.17
C ALA A 370 6.39 24.32 20.90
N VAL A 371 7.45 24.68 20.16
CA VAL A 371 8.17 23.72 19.33
C VAL A 371 9.37 23.20 20.11
N LEU A 372 9.57 21.88 20.07
CA LEU A 372 10.54 21.12 20.85
C LEU A 372 11.45 20.37 19.87
N ARG A 373 12.77 20.51 20.02
CA ARG A 373 13.77 19.77 19.24
C ARG A 373 13.82 18.32 19.73
N ALA A 374 13.90 17.38 18.79
CA ALA A 374 13.87 15.94 19.05
C ALA A 374 15.06 15.45 19.90
N ASP A 375 14.90 14.27 20.51
CA ASP A 375 15.84 13.68 21.49
C ASP A 375 16.30 14.70 22.56
N ALA A 376 15.31 15.39 23.13
CA ALA A 376 15.49 16.45 24.13
C ALA A 376 16.43 17.62 23.73
N GLY A 377 16.87 17.70 22.46
CA GLY A 377 17.84 18.64 21.92
C GLY A 377 19.02 18.00 21.15
N CYS A 378 19.21 16.67 21.23
CA CYS A 378 20.35 15.98 20.62
C CYS A 378 20.22 15.78 19.10
N VAL A 379 19.00 15.60 18.59
CA VAL A 379 18.72 15.46 17.16
C VAL A 379 18.70 16.86 16.52
N ASP A 380 19.63 17.05 15.60
CA ASP A 380 19.78 18.26 14.82
C ASP A 380 20.47 17.88 13.50
N THR A 381 19.64 17.60 12.50
CA THR A 381 20.02 17.29 11.11
C THR A 381 20.18 18.55 10.26
N GLY A 382 19.83 19.72 10.78
CA GLY A 382 19.72 20.96 10.00
C GLY A 382 18.45 21.01 9.16
N ASP A 383 17.37 20.35 9.59
CA ASP A 383 16.04 20.51 8.99
C ASP A 383 14.99 20.73 10.07
N ASN A 384 14.49 21.97 10.15
CA ASN A 384 13.50 22.38 11.13
C ASN A 384 12.19 21.55 11.06
N ALA A 385 11.85 20.94 9.92
CA ALA A 385 10.65 20.12 9.79
C ALA A 385 10.85 18.65 10.24
N ALA A 386 12.09 18.16 10.26
CA ALA A 386 12.42 16.84 10.81
C ALA A 386 12.82 16.93 12.29
N ASP A 387 13.56 17.98 12.66
CA ASP A 387 14.16 18.17 13.98
C ASP A 387 13.16 18.60 15.07
N PHE A 388 11.97 19.12 14.73
CA PHE A 388 11.04 19.71 15.71
C PHE A 388 9.58 19.26 15.59
N ALA A 389 8.98 18.92 16.73
CA ALA A 389 7.54 18.71 16.88
C ALA A 389 6.90 19.78 17.79
N THR A 390 5.57 19.91 17.78
CA THR A 390 4.84 20.77 18.72
C THR A 390 4.38 20.00 19.95
N GLY A 391 4.76 20.46 21.14
CA GLY A 391 4.42 19.81 22.41
C GLY A 391 4.21 20.79 23.56
N THR A 392 3.88 20.30 24.75
CA THR A 392 3.78 21.13 25.95
C THR A 392 5.15 21.76 26.27
N PRO A 393 5.24 23.08 26.52
CA PRO A 393 6.53 23.73 26.83
C PRO A 393 7.12 23.14 28.12
N ALA A 394 8.37 22.72 28.07
CA ALA A 394 9.08 22.10 29.18
C ALA A 394 10.43 22.81 29.42
N PRO A 395 10.42 24.10 29.81
CA PRO A 395 11.63 24.94 29.91
C PRO A 395 12.64 24.39 30.93
N ARG A 396 13.89 24.21 30.50
CA ARG A 396 15.04 23.74 31.28
C ARG A 396 16.14 24.79 31.33
N ASN A 397 16.83 24.89 32.46
CA ASN A 397 17.87 25.89 32.75
C ASN A 397 19.20 25.22 33.12
N SER A 398 20.24 26.01 33.43
CA SER A 398 21.56 25.46 33.82
C SER A 398 21.62 24.69 35.14
N ALA A 399 20.49 24.54 35.84
CA ALA A 399 20.31 23.69 37.02
C ALA A 399 19.45 22.44 36.74
N THR A 400 19.16 22.16 35.46
CA THR A 400 18.61 20.88 34.99
C THR A 400 19.76 19.92 34.72
N ASP A 401 19.56 18.64 35.01
CA ASP A 401 20.55 17.60 34.75
C ASP A 401 20.86 17.45 33.25
N ALA A 402 22.06 16.94 32.96
CA ALA A 402 22.59 16.92 31.60
C ALA A 402 22.10 15.71 30.80
N ASN A 403 21.72 15.93 29.54
CA ASN A 403 21.33 14.91 28.58
C ASN A 403 22.47 14.67 27.55
N PRO A 404 23.36 13.69 27.74
CA PRO A 404 24.53 13.49 26.88
C PRO A 404 24.19 12.77 25.56
N CYS A 405 24.37 13.46 24.44
CA CYS A 405 24.07 12.90 23.11
C CYS A 405 25.03 11.79 22.68
N GLY A 406 24.50 10.75 22.02
CA GLY A 406 25.30 9.67 21.44
C GLY A 406 25.86 8.66 22.45
N ALA A 407 25.50 8.78 23.74
CA ALA A 407 25.66 7.70 24.68
C ALA A 407 24.57 6.65 24.45
N VAL A 408 24.96 5.46 23.96
CA VAL A 408 24.25 4.25 24.41
C VAL A 408 24.50 4.22 25.92
N LEU A 409 23.44 4.39 26.71
CA LEU A 409 23.55 4.62 28.16
C LEU A 409 24.43 3.52 28.79
N PRO A 410 25.63 3.85 29.32
CA PRO A 410 26.24 3.02 30.32
C PRO A 410 25.34 3.10 31.54
N ASP A 411 24.96 1.93 32.06
CA ASP A 411 24.45 1.67 33.40
C ASP A 411 24.82 2.82 34.39
N PRO A 412 23.84 3.57 34.90
CA PRO A 412 24.10 4.83 35.59
C PRO A 412 24.67 4.68 37.00
N ASP A 413 25.04 3.48 37.47
CA ASP A 413 25.81 3.37 38.73
C ASP A 413 26.96 2.35 38.79
N PRO A 414 28.13 2.82 39.26
CA PRO A 414 28.92 2.04 40.21
C PRO A 414 29.47 2.88 41.39
N ASP A 415 28.63 3.67 42.07
CA ASP A 415 29.00 4.55 43.20
C ASP A 415 28.93 3.85 44.57
N PRO A 416 29.75 4.29 45.54
CA PRO A 416 29.58 3.91 46.95
C PRO A 416 29.02 5.02 47.86
N ASP A 417 27.96 5.72 47.48
CA ASP A 417 26.96 6.37 48.37
C ASP A 417 25.56 6.38 47.68
N PRO A 418 24.43 6.70 48.36
CA PRO A 418 23.10 6.23 47.92
C PRO A 418 22.22 7.28 47.23
N ASP A 419 21.63 6.91 46.09
CA ASP A 419 20.46 7.58 45.50
C ASP A 419 19.19 7.35 46.37
N PRO A 420 18.27 8.33 46.49
CA PRO A 420 16.95 8.12 47.11
C PRO A 420 16.02 7.11 46.40
N ASP A 421 16.11 6.88 45.09
CA ASP A 421 15.38 5.85 44.33
C ASP A 421 16.26 5.34 43.16
N PRO A 422 17.00 4.22 43.31
CA PRO A 422 17.81 3.65 42.22
C PRO A 422 16.94 3.01 41.14
N ASP A 423 17.45 2.93 39.90
CA ASP A 423 16.91 2.04 38.87
C ASP A 423 16.80 0.60 39.42
N PRO A 424 15.75 -0.16 39.08
CA PRO A 424 15.52 -1.48 39.67
C PRO A 424 16.63 -2.49 39.33
N GLU A 425 17.42 -2.90 40.33
CA GLU A 425 18.45 -3.95 40.22
C GLU A 425 17.84 -5.33 39.89
N PHE A 426 17.62 -5.62 38.60
CA PHE A 426 17.13 -6.93 38.17
C PHE A 426 18.20 -8.03 38.35
N PRO A 427 17.80 -9.28 38.66
CA PRO A 427 18.74 -10.40 38.74
C PRO A 427 19.48 -10.63 37.41
N ALA A 428 20.82 -10.70 37.46
CA ALA A 428 21.67 -10.91 36.27
C ALA A 428 21.37 -12.22 35.49
N ASP A 429 20.69 -13.19 36.13
CA ASP A 429 19.93 -14.24 35.46
C ASP A 429 18.44 -13.92 35.65
N VAL A 430 17.83 -13.21 34.70
CA VAL A 430 16.47 -12.68 34.82
C VAL A 430 15.42 -13.78 35.03
N CYS A 431 15.70 -15.02 34.61
CA CYS A 431 14.85 -16.18 34.88
C CYS A 431 14.86 -16.63 36.35
N THR A 432 15.64 -15.98 37.22
CA THR A 432 15.61 -16.17 38.68
C THR A 432 14.77 -15.12 39.43
N ALA A 433 14.19 -14.15 38.72
CA ALA A 433 13.31 -13.14 39.28
C ALA A 433 12.04 -13.73 39.91
N THR A 434 11.58 -13.08 40.97
CA THR A 434 10.38 -13.41 41.75
C THR A 434 9.18 -12.57 41.30
N SER A 435 8.00 -12.80 41.89
CA SER A 435 6.81 -11.96 41.64
C SER A 435 7.02 -10.49 42.00
N ASP A 436 7.92 -10.22 42.95
CA ASP A 436 8.09 -8.90 43.55
C ASP A 436 9.11 -8.05 42.75
N ASP A 437 9.74 -8.65 41.72
CA ASP A 437 10.71 -8.05 40.80
C ASP A 437 10.11 -7.79 39.40
N LEU A 438 8.80 -8.00 39.21
CA LEU A 438 8.12 -7.94 37.91
C LEU A 438 7.15 -6.76 37.81
N THR A 439 7.19 -6.04 36.70
CA THR A 439 6.05 -5.27 36.20
C THR A 439 5.18 -6.17 35.34
N VAL A 440 3.92 -6.37 35.71
CA VAL A 440 3.01 -7.28 34.99
C VAL A 440 2.43 -6.62 33.73
N ILE A 441 2.02 -7.43 32.74
CA ILE A 441 1.66 -6.92 31.40
C ILE A 441 0.49 -5.93 31.44
N ASN A 442 -0.52 -6.18 32.26
CA ASN A 442 -1.65 -5.29 32.51
C ASN A 442 -1.25 -3.93 33.14
N GLU A 443 -0.13 -3.85 33.87
CA GLU A 443 0.44 -2.59 34.37
C GLU A 443 1.29 -1.87 33.30
N ILE A 444 1.89 -2.61 32.36
CA ILE A 444 2.59 -2.06 31.19
C ILE A 444 1.60 -1.49 30.18
N GLN A 445 0.53 -2.22 29.87
CA GLN A 445 -0.55 -1.76 28.99
C GLN A 445 -1.35 -0.63 29.66
N GLY A 446 -1.81 -0.86 30.89
CA GLY A 446 -2.78 0.03 31.54
C GLY A 446 -4.19 -0.12 30.94
N ALA A 447 -5.04 0.88 31.18
CA ALA A 447 -6.47 0.83 30.92
C ALA A 447 -6.94 1.83 29.84
N GLY A 448 -6.12 2.04 28.82
CA GLY A 448 -6.36 2.95 27.70
C GLY A 448 -5.08 3.14 26.85
N SER A 449 -5.25 3.68 25.64
CA SER A 449 -4.31 3.68 24.50
C SER A 449 -3.00 4.47 24.64
N VAL A 450 -2.40 4.53 25.83
CA VAL A 450 -1.03 4.98 26.10
C VAL A 450 -0.54 4.29 27.37
N THR A 451 0.59 3.58 27.30
CA THR A 451 1.26 2.98 28.46
C THR A 451 1.47 4.00 29.59
N PRO A 452 1.06 3.70 30.84
CA PRO A 452 1.17 4.63 31.96
C PRO A 452 2.62 4.88 32.42
N ILE A 453 3.57 4.08 31.94
CA ILE A 453 4.98 4.00 32.38
C ILE A 453 5.97 4.12 31.21
N ALA A 454 5.64 4.98 30.23
CA ALA A 454 6.42 5.17 29.01
C ALA A 454 7.89 5.51 29.29
N GLY A 455 8.80 4.68 28.79
CA GLY A 455 10.25 4.82 28.92
C GLY A 455 10.86 4.29 30.23
N GLU A 456 10.05 3.89 31.21
CA GLU A 456 10.54 3.25 32.44
C GLU A 456 11.20 1.89 32.13
N LEU A 457 12.25 1.53 32.89
CA LEU A 457 12.92 0.25 32.71
C LEU A 457 12.18 -0.83 33.51
N VAL A 458 11.52 -1.75 32.81
CA VAL A 458 10.73 -2.83 33.42
C VAL A 458 11.34 -4.19 33.13
N LEU A 459 11.21 -5.12 34.09
CA LEU A 459 11.32 -6.55 33.85
C LEU A 459 9.91 -7.12 33.85
N THR A 460 9.51 -7.75 32.75
CA THR A 460 8.23 -8.45 32.62
C THR A 460 8.41 -9.89 32.18
N ARG A 461 7.32 -10.65 32.19
CA ARG A 461 7.29 -12.01 31.63
C ARG A 461 5.96 -12.33 30.98
N GLY A 462 6.01 -13.21 30.00
CA GLY A 462 4.83 -13.76 29.35
C GLY A 462 5.19 -15.02 28.57
N VAL A 463 4.17 -15.79 28.19
CA VAL A 463 4.35 -16.93 27.29
C VAL A 463 4.20 -16.44 25.87
N VAL A 464 5.14 -16.80 25.00
CA VAL A 464 5.13 -16.39 23.59
C VAL A 464 3.89 -16.98 22.90
N THR A 465 3.08 -16.13 22.27
CA THR A 465 1.80 -16.50 21.65
C THR A 465 1.84 -16.53 20.13
N ALA A 466 2.64 -15.67 19.49
CA ALA A 466 2.95 -15.69 18.06
C ALA A 466 4.35 -15.10 17.82
N ASP A 467 5.04 -15.56 16.78
CA ASP A 467 6.42 -15.17 16.47
C ASP A 467 6.53 -14.60 15.05
N HIS A 468 6.83 -13.30 14.98
CA HIS A 468 7.02 -12.56 13.73
C HIS A 468 8.43 -11.97 13.64
N THR A 469 9.39 -12.44 14.45
CA THR A 469 10.77 -11.93 14.47
C THR A 469 11.44 -12.07 13.11
N SER A 470 11.36 -13.26 12.52
CA SER A 470 11.75 -13.54 11.14
C SER A 470 10.57 -13.99 10.26
N GLY A 471 9.37 -13.46 10.51
CA GLY A 471 8.14 -13.72 9.74
C GLY A 471 7.83 -15.22 9.58
N GLY A 472 7.54 -15.89 10.70
CA GLY A 472 7.90 -17.28 11.07
C GLY A 472 7.65 -18.50 10.16
N GLU A 473 7.41 -18.34 8.85
CA GLU A 473 7.23 -19.44 7.91
C GLU A 473 8.53 -19.93 7.25
N SER A 474 8.58 -21.24 6.98
CA SER A 474 9.69 -21.93 6.30
C SER A 474 9.82 -21.55 4.81
N GLY A 475 10.31 -20.35 4.53
CA GLY A 475 10.59 -19.85 3.18
C GLY A 475 10.70 -18.34 3.07
N VAL A 476 10.25 -17.58 4.08
CA VAL A 476 10.24 -16.13 4.11
C VAL A 476 11.66 -15.58 4.38
N PRO A 477 12.11 -14.49 3.72
CA PRO A 477 13.35 -13.82 4.04
C PRO A 477 13.32 -13.19 5.45
N ALA A 478 14.40 -13.35 6.21
CA ALA A 478 14.44 -13.02 7.64
C ALA A 478 14.12 -11.56 8.03
N ASN A 479 14.12 -10.62 7.07
CA ASN A 479 13.88 -9.19 7.29
C ASN A 479 12.45 -8.75 6.91
N GLN A 480 11.48 -9.66 6.80
CA GLN A 480 10.11 -9.32 6.36
C GLN A 480 9.03 -9.43 7.43
N GLY A 481 9.26 -10.07 8.58
CA GLY A 481 8.27 -10.10 9.67
C GLY A 481 8.16 -8.78 10.45
N LEU A 482 7.26 -8.71 11.43
CA LEU A 482 7.09 -7.56 12.33
C LEU A 482 8.32 -7.23 13.20
N ARG A 483 9.40 -8.02 13.16
CA ARG A 483 10.64 -7.87 13.95
C ARG A 483 10.39 -7.94 15.47
N GLY A 484 9.43 -8.76 15.86
CA GLY A 484 9.06 -8.97 17.26
C GLY A 484 8.15 -10.17 17.42
N PHE A 485 7.78 -10.46 18.66
CA PHE A 485 6.90 -11.57 19.02
C PHE A 485 5.87 -11.09 20.04
N PHE A 486 4.71 -11.72 20.04
CA PHE A 486 3.65 -11.45 21.01
C PHE A 486 3.83 -12.34 22.24
N VAL A 487 3.58 -11.79 23.43
CA VAL A 487 3.51 -12.53 24.68
C VAL A 487 2.18 -12.28 25.39
N GLU A 488 1.75 -13.23 26.20
CA GLU A 488 0.55 -13.08 27.03
C GLU A 488 0.81 -13.58 28.45
N ALA A 489 0.20 -12.94 29.46
CA ALA A 489 0.46 -13.21 30.87
C ALA A 489 -0.02 -14.61 31.32
N ILE A 490 0.74 -15.28 32.19
CA ILE A 490 0.30 -16.54 32.80
C ILE A 490 -0.81 -16.30 33.84
N ALA A 491 -1.64 -17.31 34.10
CA ALA A 491 -2.81 -17.22 34.98
C ALA A 491 -2.52 -16.86 36.47
N ALA A 492 -1.25 -16.68 36.85
CA ALA A 492 -0.82 -16.22 38.18
C ALA A 492 -0.52 -14.72 38.24
N ASP A 493 -0.26 -14.08 37.09
CA ASP A 493 0.20 -12.69 36.98
C ASP A 493 -0.92 -11.75 36.50
N ARG A 494 -2.00 -12.33 35.95
CA ARG A 494 -3.20 -11.62 35.49
C ARG A 494 -3.96 -10.94 36.63
N ASP A 495 -4.65 -9.85 36.31
CA ASP A 495 -5.55 -9.19 37.23
C ASP A 495 -7.01 -9.69 37.12
N ALA A 496 -7.99 -8.79 37.25
CA ALA A 496 -9.40 -9.06 37.06
C ALA A 496 -10.19 -7.83 36.53
N ASP A 497 -9.49 -6.86 35.93
CA ASP A 497 -10.08 -5.66 35.33
C ASP A 497 -10.20 -5.81 33.81
N PRO A 498 -11.43 -5.92 33.25
CA PRO A 498 -11.64 -6.12 31.81
C PRO A 498 -11.35 -4.85 30.97
N ALA A 499 -10.73 -3.83 31.55
CA ALA A 499 -10.25 -2.64 30.85
C ALA A 499 -8.74 -2.68 30.51
N THR A 500 -7.99 -3.65 31.03
CA THR A 500 -6.54 -3.81 30.81
C THR A 500 -6.24 -5.00 29.89
N SER A 501 -5.25 -4.87 29.01
CA SER A 501 -4.78 -5.99 28.20
C SER A 501 -3.78 -6.88 28.96
N GLU A 502 -3.87 -8.18 28.72
CA GLU A 502 -2.97 -9.21 29.25
C GLU A 502 -1.96 -9.69 28.20
N GLY A 503 -1.90 -9.02 27.04
CA GLY A 503 -1.00 -9.27 25.91
C GLY A 503 -0.06 -8.09 25.68
N LEU A 504 1.11 -8.36 25.08
CA LEU A 504 2.13 -7.34 24.79
C LEU A 504 2.95 -7.73 23.56
N PHE A 505 3.20 -6.77 22.67
CA PHE A 505 4.17 -6.93 21.59
C PHE A 505 5.58 -6.60 22.09
N VAL A 506 6.52 -7.52 21.88
CA VAL A 506 7.93 -7.34 22.22
C VAL A 506 8.73 -7.15 20.95
N PHE A 507 9.31 -5.96 20.78
CA PHE A 507 10.13 -5.60 19.63
C PHE A 507 11.56 -6.08 19.83
N ASP A 508 11.97 -7.07 19.02
CA ASP A 508 13.34 -7.59 18.97
C ASP A 508 14.12 -6.88 17.87
N GLY A 509 14.42 -5.59 18.13
CA GLY A 509 15.17 -4.76 17.19
C GLY A 509 16.56 -5.30 16.85
N ALA A 510 17.15 -6.13 17.72
CA ALA A 510 18.48 -6.69 17.60
C ALA A 510 18.53 -8.10 16.96
N GLY A 511 17.40 -8.81 16.87
CA GLY A 511 17.32 -10.18 16.35
C GLY A 511 17.99 -11.20 17.27
N VAL A 512 17.80 -11.06 18.59
CA VAL A 512 18.43 -11.90 19.63
C VAL A 512 17.50 -12.97 20.23
N PHE A 513 16.23 -13.01 19.87
CA PHE A 513 15.29 -14.05 20.28
C PHE A 513 15.61 -15.41 19.63
N ASP A 514 15.73 -16.46 20.45
CA ASP A 514 15.94 -17.85 20.02
C ASP A 514 14.86 -18.83 20.54
N GLY A 515 13.73 -18.28 21.01
CA GLY A 515 12.59 -19.04 21.53
C GLY A 515 11.61 -19.48 20.45
N LYS A 516 10.35 -19.67 20.86
CA LYS A 516 9.21 -20.08 20.02
C LYS A 516 7.90 -19.93 20.81
N VAL A 517 6.77 -20.00 20.11
CA VAL A 517 5.43 -20.08 20.70
C VAL A 517 5.35 -21.18 21.79
N GLY A 518 4.79 -20.83 22.94
CA GLY A 518 4.60 -21.72 24.09
C GLY A 518 5.76 -21.78 25.10
N ASP A 519 6.89 -21.11 24.85
CA ASP A 519 7.92 -20.88 25.88
C ASP A 519 7.58 -19.66 26.75
N LEU A 520 7.98 -19.68 28.02
CA LEU A 520 7.96 -18.49 28.89
C LEU A 520 9.24 -17.68 28.66
N VAL A 521 9.10 -16.38 28.39
CA VAL A 521 10.22 -15.43 28.34
C VAL A 521 10.17 -14.46 29.50
N HIS A 522 11.34 -14.06 29.97
CA HIS A 522 11.53 -12.87 30.81
C HIS A 522 12.22 -11.80 29.94
N VAL A 523 11.71 -10.56 29.99
CA VAL A 523 12.15 -9.45 29.13
C VAL A 523 12.40 -8.22 29.99
N VAL A 524 13.63 -7.72 30.00
CA VAL A 524 13.95 -6.35 30.45
C VAL A 524 13.84 -5.44 29.25
N GLY A 525 13.17 -4.30 29.39
CA GLY A 525 13.00 -3.36 28.30
C GLY A 525 12.28 -2.09 28.73
N ARG A 526 11.92 -1.27 27.74
CA ARG A 526 11.23 0.02 27.95
C ARG A 526 9.91 0.07 27.16
N PRO A 527 8.75 0.25 27.82
CA PRO A 527 7.47 0.41 27.15
C PRO A 527 7.39 1.74 26.40
N ALA A 528 6.80 1.75 25.21
CA ALA A 528 6.46 2.97 24.49
C ALA A 528 5.39 2.70 23.41
N GLU A 529 4.59 3.72 23.09
CA GLU A 529 3.77 3.68 21.88
C GLU A 529 4.64 3.69 20.63
N GLN A 530 4.37 2.80 19.68
CA GLN A 530 4.84 2.90 18.29
C GLN A 530 3.67 2.61 17.36
N PHE A 531 3.38 3.55 16.44
CA PHE A 531 2.24 3.45 15.51
C PHE A 531 0.88 3.21 16.21
N ASP A 532 0.72 3.80 17.39
CA ASP A 532 -0.45 3.68 18.27
C ASP A 532 -0.71 2.24 18.77
N VAL A 533 0.37 1.51 19.08
CA VAL A 533 0.42 0.24 19.83
C VAL A 533 1.41 0.34 20.98
N THR A 534 1.06 -0.19 22.15
CA THR A 534 1.98 -0.34 23.27
C THR A 534 2.94 -1.51 23.02
N GLN A 535 4.23 -1.20 22.84
CA GLN A 535 5.27 -2.20 22.65
C GLN A 535 6.41 -2.08 23.67
N LEU A 536 7.03 -3.22 23.97
CA LEU A 536 8.23 -3.30 24.79
C LEU A 536 9.47 -3.45 23.89
N SER A 537 10.34 -2.44 23.87
CA SER A 537 11.66 -2.56 23.24
C SER A 537 12.57 -3.39 24.16
N ALA A 538 13.06 -4.54 23.70
CA ALA A 538 13.82 -5.48 24.53
C ALA A 538 15.30 -5.10 24.66
N ASP A 539 15.73 -4.78 25.88
CA ASP A 539 17.14 -4.52 26.25
C ASP A 539 17.86 -5.81 26.67
N GLN A 540 17.17 -6.71 27.39
CA GLN A 540 17.65 -8.07 27.71
C GLN A 540 16.49 -9.07 27.62
N LEU A 541 16.74 -10.22 26.99
CA LEU A 541 15.74 -11.26 26.74
C LEU A 541 16.27 -12.64 27.14
N ALA A 542 15.44 -13.46 27.79
CA ALA A 542 15.80 -14.83 28.15
C ALA A 542 14.60 -15.79 28.08
N VAL A 543 14.82 -16.96 27.45
CA VAL A 543 13.86 -18.07 27.40
C VAL A 543 14.00 -18.92 28.67
N CYS A 544 13.03 -18.85 29.58
CA CYS A 544 13.12 -19.44 30.90
C CYS A 544 12.64 -20.90 30.91
N THR A 545 13.52 -21.84 31.26
CA THR A 545 13.23 -23.27 31.22
C THR A 545 13.65 -24.00 32.51
N GLY A 546 12.81 -24.92 33.01
CA GLY A 546 13.13 -25.71 34.19
C GLY A 546 11.92 -26.30 34.92
N THR A 547 12.18 -27.04 36.00
CA THR A 547 11.11 -27.55 36.88
C THR A 547 10.58 -26.44 37.78
N GLY A 548 9.40 -25.91 37.44
CA GLY A 548 8.73 -24.83 38.19
C GLY A 548 8.34 -23.64 37.33
N VAL A 549 8.84 -23.56 36.10
CA VAL A 549 8.31 -22.68 35.06
C VAL A 549 6.87 -23.09 34.75
N ASP A 550 5.95 -22.14 34.71
CA ASP A 550 4.60 -22.33 34.22
C ASP A 550 4.47 -21.68 32.84
N THR A 551 3.92 -22.42 31.87
CA THR A 551 3.57 -21.92 30.53
C THR A 551 2.07 -22.05 30.26
N THR A 552 1.26 -22.27 31.30
CA THR A 552 -0.18 -22.49 31.20
C THR A 552 -0.92 -21.18 30.98
N LEU A 553 -1.10 -20.82 29.72
CA LEU A 553 -2.01 -19.73 29.34
C LEU A 553 -3.48 -20.10 29.56
N PRO A 554 -4.32 -19.15 30.00
CA PRO A 554 -5.77 -19.20 29.86
C PRO A 554 -6.24 -19.41 28.40
N PRO A 555 -7.52 -19.77 28.20
CA PRO A 555 -8.16 -19.68 26.89
C PRO A 555 -8.03 -18.27 26.29
N PRO A 556 -7.98 -18.14 24.95
CA PRO A 556 -8.06 -16.83 24.28
C PRO A 556 -9.31 -16.05 24.69
N ALA A 557 -9.25 -14.72 24.59
CA ALA A 557 -10.40 -13.85 24.85
C ALA A 557 -11.44 -13.92 23.71
N GLU A 558 -12.72 -13.70 24.01
CA GLU A 558 -13.75 -13.56 22.96
C GLU A 558 -13.63 -12.17 22.32
N LEU A 559 -13.30 -12.11 21.02
CA LEU A 559 -13.32 -10.87 20.25
C LEU A 559 -14.78 -10.43 20.02
N PRO A 560 -15.23 -9.28 20.54
CA PRO A 560 -16.61 -8.82 20.36
C PRO A 560 -16.81 -8.30 18.94
N LEU A 561 -17.26 -9.18 18.04
CA LEU A 561 -17.75 -8.83 16.72
C LEU A 561 -19.23 -9.22 16.57
N PRO A 562 -20.05 -8.42 15.86
CA PRO A 562 -19.70 -7.16 15.19
C PRO A 562 -19.54 -5.96 16.14
N THR A 563 -18.59 -5.08 15.86
CA THR A 563 -18.33 -3.81 16.56
C THR A 563 -18.10 -2.68 15.55
N HIS A 564 -18.89 -1.61 15.69
CA HIS A 564 -18.85 -0.45 14.79
C HIS A 564 -17.50 0.30 14.89
N PRO A 565 -16.92 0.83 13.79
CA PRO A 565 -15.61 1.49 13.82
C PRO A 565 -15.45 2.55 14.93
N ASP A 566 -16.44 3.43 15.10
CA ASP A 566 -16.46 4.47 16.14
C ASP A 566 -16.35 3.93 17.59
N ASP A 567 -16.67 2.66 17.82
CA ASP A 567 -16.59 2.00 19.13
C ASP A 567 -15.33 1.10 19.26
N ARG A 568 -14.61 0.81 18.16
CA ARG A 568 -13.55 -0.23 18.14
C ARG A 568 -12.45 0.05 19.13
N ASP A 569 -11.88 1.24 19.14
CA ASP A 569 -10.75 1.56 20.01
C ASP A 569 -11.11 1.30 21.49
N GLN A 570 -12.26 1.77 21.96
CA GLN A 570 -12.72 1.51 23.34
C GLN A 570 -12.96 0.01 23.64
N VAL A 571 -13.27 -0.81 22.63
CA VAL A 571 -13.70 -2.19 22.76
C VAL A 571 -12.58 -3.21 22.50
N PHE A 572 -11.56 -2.82 21.74
CA PHE A 572 -10.43 -3.65 21.32
C PHE A 572 -9.12 -3.33 22.05
N GLU A 573 -8.97 -2.11 22.61
CA GLU A 573 -7.85 -1.75 23.48
C GLU A 573 -7.61 -2.75 24.63
N PRO A 574 -8.62 -3.24 25.39
CA PRO A 574 -8.40 -4.23 26.45
C PRO A 574 -8.02 -5.63 25.95
N LEU A 575 -7.88 -5.81 24.64
CA LEU A 575 -7.51 -7.04 23.94
C LEU A 575 -6.26 -6.86 23.07
N GLU A 576 -5.60 -5.69 23.11
CA GLU A 576 -4.43 -5.38 22.28
C GLU A 576 -3.29 -6.37 22.56
N SER A 577 -2.67 -6.92 21.51
CA SER A 577 -1.61 -7.92 21.59
C SER A 577 -2.01 -9.27 22.25
N MET A 578 -3.29 -9.51 22.57
CA MET A 578 -3.79 -10.79 23.13
C MET A 578 -4.17 -11.81 22.05
N ARG A 579 -4.11 -13.11 22.39
CA ARG A 579 -4.83 -14.13 21.62
C ARG A 579 -6.34 -13.94 21.78
N VAL A 580 -7.04 -13.92 20.66
CA VAL A 580 -8.50 -13.87 20.59
C VAL A 580 -9.08 -15.05 19.82
N VAL A 581 -10.30 -15.43 20.18
CA VAL A 581 -11.22 -16.23 19.36
C VAL A 581 -12.36 -15.34 18.88
N HIS A 582 -12.68 -15.43 17.60
CA HIS A 582 -13.71 -14.63 16.93
C HIS A 582 -14.97 -15.48 16.65
N PRO A 583 -16.12 -14.87 16.33
CA PRO A 583 -17.21 -15.60 15.65
C PRO A 583 -16.74 -16.16 14.30
N GLU A 584 -17.57 -16.96 13.63
CA GLU A 584 -17.30 -17.43 12.25
C GLU A 584 -17.05 -16.23 11.32
N LEU A 585 -15.82 -16.09 10.82
CA LEU A 585 -15.42 -15.04 9.91
C LEU A 585 -15.43 -15.56 8.47
N THR A 586 -15.97 -14.78 7.55
CA THR A 586 -16.09 -15.13 6.12
C THR A 586 -15.25 -14.18 5.28
N VAL A 587 -14.47 -14.70 4.34
CA VAL A 587 -13.67 -13.92 3.38
C VAL A 587 -14.60 -13.08 2.49
N VAL A 588 -14.30 -11.79 2.38
CA VAL A 588 -15.08 -10.81 1.59
C VAL A 588 -14.25 -9.92 0.65
N GLU A 589 -12.93 -9.80 0.82
CA GLU A 589 -12.10 -9.05 -0.13
C GLU A 589 -10.63 -9.50 -0.22
N PHE A 590 -10.03 -9.25 -1.39
CA PHE A 590 -8.65 -9.56 -1.75
C PHE A 590 -7.83 -8.35 -2.23
N PHE A 591 -8.31 -7.11 -2.07
CA PHE A 591 -7.72 -5.94 -2.75
C PHE A 591 -6.22 -5.74 -2.44
N GLN A 592 -5.80 -6.05 -1.21
CA GLN A 592 -4.43 -5.89 -0.74
C GLN A 592 -3.62 -7.20 -0.72
N ILE A 593 -4.19 -8.37 -1.03
CA ILE A 593 -3.52 -9.68 -0.79
C ILE A 593 -2.21 -9.84 -1.57
N GLU A 594 -2.14 -9.31 -2.80
CA GLU A 594 -0.90 -9.32 -3.60
C GLU A 594 0.11 -8.30 -3.09
N ARG A 595 -0.38 -7.22 -2.49
CA ARG A 595 0.44 -6.07 -2.08
C ARG A 595 1.05 -6.27 -0.70
N PHE A 596 0.21 -6.50 0.31
CA PHE A 596 0.55 -6.53 1.73
C PHE A 596 0.15 -7.86 2.41
N GLY A 597 -0.37 -8.85 1.67
CA GLY A 597 -0.84 -10.11 2.26
C GLY A 597 -2.23 -10.05 2.92
N GLU A 598 -2.75 -8.85 3.16
CA GLU A 598 -4.02 -8.61 3.84
C GLU A 598 -5.26 -9.17 3.09
N VAL A 599 -6.17 -9.78 3.84
CA VAL A 599 -7.50 -10.27 3.41
C VAL A 599 -8.56 -9.63 4.30
N ARG A 600 -9.64 -9.09 3.72
CA ARG A 600 -10.75 -8.58 4.54
C ARG A 600 -11.77 -9.69 4.82
N LEU A 601 -12.07 -9.88 6.10
CA LEU A 601 -13.00 -10.87 6.64
C LEU A 601 -14.27 -10.19 7.18
N SER A 602 -15.33 -10.96 7.38
CA SER A 602 -16.62 -10.49 7.91
C SER A 602 -17.28 -11.51 8.85
N SER A 603 -17.64 -11.06 10.05
CA SER A 603 -18.46 -11.78 11.04
C SER A 603 -19.95 -11.86 10.67
N GLY A 604 -20.37 -11.09 9.66
CA GLY A 604 -21.76 -11.00 9.20
C GLY A 604 -22.08 -11.89 8.00
N GLY A 605 -21.20 -12.84 7.67
CA GLY A 605 -21.18 -13.51 6.37
C GLY A 605 -20.74 -12.58 5.24
N VAL A 606 -21.01 -12.94 3.98
CA VAL A 606 -20.70 -12.08 2.84
C VAL A 606 -21.57 -10.83 2.85
N LEU A 607 -20.93 -9.66 2.78
CA LEU A 607 -21.58 -8.36 2.89
C LEU A 607 -22.21 -7.92 1.55
N ALA A 608 -23.44 -7.42 1.60
CA ALA A 608 -24.13 -6.92 0.41
C ALA A 608 -23.82 -5.45 0.16
N ASN A 609 -23.68 -5.04 -1.10
CA ASN A 609 -23.54 -3.64 -1.42
C ASN A 609 -24.85 -2.89 -1.13
N PRO A 610 -24.84 -1.76 -0.39
CA PRO A 610 -26.07 -1.10 0.05
C PRO A 610 -27.06 -0.80 -1.08
N THR A 611 -26.62 -0.29 -2.23
CA THR A 611 -27.51 0.05 -3.35
C THR A 611 -27.88 -1.15 -4.24
N ASN A 612 -27.44 -2.35 -3.87
CA ASN A 612 -27.93 -3.62 -4.44
C ASN A 612 -29.14 -4.17 -3.67
N VAL A 613 -29.28 -3.85 -2.37
CA VAL A 613 -30.33 -4.45 -1.51
C VAL A 613 -31.37 -3.46 -0.98
N VAL A 614 -31.12 -2.15 -0.97
CA VAL A 614 -32.08 -1.13 -0.50
C VAL A 614 -32.15 0.10 -1.43
N ASP A 615 -33.33 0.73 -1.52
CA ASP A 615 -33.51 1.99 -2.25
C ASP A 615 -32.53 3.05 -1.70
N PRO A 616 -31.60 3.61 -2.49
CA PRO A 616 -30.64 4.61 -2.03
C PRO A 616 -31.30 5.91 -1.54
N ARG A 617 -32.62 6.04 -1.68
CA ARG A 617 -33.43 7.19 -1.25
C ARG A 617 -34.25 6.91 0.00
N ASP A 618 -34.17 5.69 0.57
CA ASP A 618 -34.58 5.40 1.95
C ASP A 618 -33.35 5.56 2.86
N ASP A 619 -33.23 6.74 3.48
CA ASP A 619 -32.10 7.09 4.35
C ASP A 619 -31.88 6.07 5.48
N ALA A 620 -32.96 5.53 6.05
CA ALA A 620 -32.89 4.66 7.22
C ALA A 620 -32.51 3.22 6.83
N ALA A 621 -33.06 2.72 5.72
CA ALA A 621 -32.70 1.40 5.20
C ALA A 621 -31.25 1.40 4.65
N TYR A 622 -30.85 2.46 3.93
CA TYR A 622 -29.48 2.62 3.43
C TYR A 622 -28.46 2.64 4.58
N GLN A 623 -28.66 3.51 5.57
CA GLN A 623 -27.69 3.65 6.67
C GLN A 623 -27.58 2.36 7.48
N ALA A 624 -28.69 1.65 7.73
CA ALA A 624 -28.66 0.37 8.45
C ALA A 624 -27.82 -0.72 7.76
N VAL A 625 -27.69 -0.72 6.43
CA VAL A 625 -26.80 -1.64 5.70
C VAL A 625 -25.34 -1.17 5.75
N VAL A 626 -25.10 0.14 5.68
CA VAL A 626 -23.76 0.72 5.85
C VAL A 626 -23.21 0.43 7.27
N ASP A 627 -23.99 0.71 8.31
CA ASP A 627 -23.62 0.48 9.71
C ASP A 627 -23.37 -1.02 9.98
N TYR A 628 -24.17 -1.90 9.38
CA TYR A 628 -23.97 -3.35 9.44
C TYR A 628 -22.65 -3.76 8.77
N ASN A 629 -22.40 -3.34 7.53
CA ASN A 629 -21.17 -3.69 6.82
C ASN A 629 -19.92 -3.15 7.56
N ALA A 630 -20.00 -1.93 8.09
CA ALA A 630 -18.93 -1.30 8.89
C ALA A 630 -18.66 -2.06 10.20
N ALA A 631 -19.70 -2.52 10.90
CA ALA A 631 -19.54 -3.22 12.17
C ALA A 631 -19.06 -4.68 12.03
N ASN A 632 -19.31 -5.34 10.90
CA ASN A 632 -19.03 -6.77 10.74
C ASN A 632 -17.63 -7.10 10.19
N ASN A 633 -16.94 -6.18 9.52
CA ASN A 633 -15.67 -6.46 8.83
C ASN A 633 -14.40 -6.29 9.70
N ILE A 634 -13.34 -7.05 9.42
CA ILE A 634 -12.01 -6.92 10.04
C ILE A 634 -10.91 -7.35 9.05
N ILE A 635 -9.68 -6.84 9.19
CA ILE A 635 -8.52 -7.30 8.42
C ILE A 635 -7.91 -8.57 9.06
N LEU A 636 -7.61 -9.56 8.25
CA LEU A 636 -6.61 -10.59 8.51
C LEU A 636 -5.33 -10.18 7.77
N ASP A 637 -4.26 -9.96 8.53
CA ASP A 637 -2.91 -9.62 8.06
C ASP A 637 -2.11 -10.93 7.86
N ASP A 638 -0.90 -10.90 7.29
CA ASP A 638 0.01 -12.06 7.22
C ASP A 638 1.21 -11.97 8.19
N GLY A 639 1.32 -10.87 8.94
CA GLY A 639 2.37 -10.67 9.93
C GLY A 639 3.72 -10.27 9.32
N ARG A 640 3.71 -9.67 8.13
CA ARG A 640 4.89 -9.19 7.42
C ARG A 640 4.76 -7.70 7.06
N THR A 641 5.89 -6.98 7.01
CA THR A 641 5.95 -5.54 6.70
C THR A 641 6.34 -5.25 5.25
N GLY A 642 6.30 -6.26 4.38
CA GLY A 642 6.81 -6.21 3.01
C GLY A 642 5.79 -5.69 1.98
N GLN A 643 6.24 -5.55 0.73
CA GLN A 643 5.35 -5.38 -0.43
C GLN A 643 5.73 -6.31 -1.59
N ASN A 644 4.73 -6.81 -2.34
CA ASN A 644 4.88 -7.75 -3.46
C ASN A 644 5.43 -9.12 -3.01
N LEU A 645 4.70 -9.79 -2.11
CA LEU A 645 5.19 -10.93 -1.34
C LEU A 645 5.36 -12.21 -2.19
N ASP A 646 6.43 -12.96 -1.93
CA ASP A 646 6.64 -14.32 -2.45
C ASP A 646 7.21 -15.21 -1.32
N PRO A 647 6.46 -16.23 -0.83
CA PRO A 647 5.12 -16.63 -1.27
C PRO A 647 4.03 -15.63 -0.90
N LEU A 648 2.99 -15.55 -1.76
CA LEU A 648 1.72 -14.94 -1.38
C LEU A 648 1.10 -15.73 -0.22
N PRO A 649 0.76 -15.09 0.91
CA PRO A 649 0.09 -15.75 2.03
C PRO A 649 -1.32 -16.18 1.63
N TYR A 650 -1.87 -17.19 2.30
CA TYR A 650 -3.24 -17.70 2.12
C TYR A 650 -3.61 -18.26 0.71
N VAL A 651 -2.74 -18.15 -0.30
CA VAL A 651 -3.03 -18.54 -1.68
C VAL A 651 -2.23 -19.79 -2.09
N VAL A 652 -2.91 -20.95 -2.18
CA VAL A 652 -2.31 -22.22 -2.63
C VAL A 652 -2.50 -22.41 -4.15
N PRO A 653 -1.43 -22.64 -4.95
CA PRO A 653 -1.56 -22.86 -6.39
C PRO A 653 -2.52 -24.00 -6.75
N GLY A 654 -3.50 -23.70 -7.61
CA GLY A 654 -4.54 -24.65 -8.05
C GLY A 654 -5.72 -24.84 -7.07
N ASP A 655 -5.63 -24.36 -5.83
CA ASP A 655 -6.69 -24.41 -4.82
C ASP A 655 -6.67 -23.14 -3.95
N THR A 656 -6.80 -22.00 -4.63
CA THR A 656 -6.69 -20.66 -4.06
C THR A 656 -7.89 -20.28 -3.19
N LEU A 657 -7.70 -19.32 -2.29
CA LEU A 657 -8.75 -18.71 -1.48
C LEU A 657 -9.86 -18.07 -2.35
N ARG A 658 -11.11 -18.12 -1.90
CA ARG A 658 -12.31 -17.52 -2.52
C ARG A 658 -13.16 -16.75 -1.50
N ILE A 659 -13.95 -15.80 -1.99
CA ILE A 659 -15.00 -15.18 -1.18
C ILE A 659 -16.00 -16.25 -0.74
N GLY A 660 -16.43 -16.20 0.51
CA GLY A 660 -17.22 -17.26 1.13
C GLY A 660 -16.40 -18.42 1.74
N ASP A 661 -15.07 -18.42 1.65
CA ASP A 661 -14.23 -19.26 2.52
C ASP A 661 -14.28 -18.73 3.97
N GLN A 662 -14.10 -19.60 4.96
CA GLN A 662 -14.44 -19.28 6.36
C GLN A 662 -13.37 -19.69 7.37
N LEU A 663 -13.16 -18.83 8.37
CA LEU A 663 -12.27 -19.03 9.50
C LEU A 663 -13.12 -19.20 10.78
N ARG A 664 -12.99 -20.32 11.49
CA ARG A 664 -13.85 -20.65 12.65
C ARG A 664 -13.09 -20.73 13.96
N ASP A 665 -12.36 -21.83 14.17
CA ASP A 665 -11.93 -22.25 15.52
C ASP A 665 -10.43 -21.99 15.81
N VAL A 666 -9.71 -21.37 14.87
CA VAL A 666 -8.27 -21.04 14.99
C VAL A 666 -8.08 -19.67 15.63
N PRO A 667 -7.39 -19.55 16.79
CA PRO A 667 -7.12 -18.25 17.42
C PRO A 667 -6.14 -17.39 16.62
N THR A 668 -6.29 -16.07 16.72
CA THR A 668 -5.39 -15.05 16.14
C THR A 668 -4.94 -14.08 17.23
N ILE A 669 -3.97 -13.21 16.94
CA ILE A 669 -3.62 -12.08 17.82
C ILE A 669 -4.38 -10.83 17.36
N LEU A 670 -5.03 -10.10 18.27
CA LEU A 670 -5.58 -8.79 17.94
C LEU A 670 -4.48 -7.72 18.05
N HIS A 671 -4.35 -6.88 17.03
CA HIS A 671 -3.30 -5.87 16.94
C HIS A 671 -3.81 -4.63 16.19
N TYR A 672 -3.16 -3.48 16.36
CA TYR A 672 -3.45 -2.25 15.63
C TYR A 672 -2.26 -1.91 14.73
N ALA A 673 -2.49 -1.61 13.45
CA ALA A 673 -1.45 -1.06 12.59
C ALA A 673 -2.05 -0.31 11.40
N PHE A 674 -1.31 0.69 10.89
CA PHE A 674 -1.70 1.51 9.74
C PHE A 674 -3.07 2.21 9.89
N ASN A 675 -3.46 2.54 11.13
CA ASN A 675 -4.78 3.09 11.51
C ASN A 675 -5.96 2.11 11.44
N GLU A 676 -5.75 0.79 11.35
CA GLU A 676 -6.81 -0.22 11.45
C GLU A 676 -6.47 -1.39 12.40
N TRP A 677 -7.46 -1.77 13.21
CA TRP A 677 -7.48 -3.00 13.99
C TRP A 677 -7.54 -4.25 13.08
N ARG A 678 -6.66 -5.20 13.35
CA ARG A 678 -6.36 -6.35 12.49
C ARG A 678 -6.04 -7.61 13.30
N LEU A 679 -6.23 -8.75 12.66
CA LEU A 679 -5.86 -10.06 13.19
C LEU A 679 -4.51 -10.47 12.62
N GLN A 680 -3.51 -10.67 13.48
CA GLN A 680 -2.24 -11.30 13.10
C GLN A 680 -2.34 -12.83 13.26
N PRO A 681 -1.78 -13.61 12.32
CA PRO A 681 -1.85 -15.07 12.34
C PRO A 681 -0.84 -15.67 13.33
N ILE A 682 -1.26 -16.66 14.13
CA ILE A 682 -0.33 -17.44 14.97
C ILE A 682 0.49 -18.40 14.09
N ASP A 683 -0.15 -19.02 13.09
CA ASP A 683 0.46 -19.83 12.04
C ASP A 683 -0.31 -19.60 10.73
N VAL A 684 0.34 -19.02 9.73
CA VAL A 684 -0.27 -18.72 8.40
C VAL A 684 -0.71 -20.00 7.69
N GLY A 685 -0.02 -21.12 7.91
CA GLY A 685 -0.38 -22.43 7.39
C GLY A 685 -1.67 -22.99 7.99
N GLU A 686 -1.82 -22.94 9.32
CA GLU A 686 -3.06 -23.36 10.00
C GLU A 686 -4.26 -22.54 9.55
N ILE A 687 -4.11 -21.20 9.45
CA ILE A 687 -5.12 -20.29 8.90
C ILE A 687 -5.46 -20.65 7.43
N THR A 688 -4.44 -20.98 6.61
CA THR A 688 -4.63 -21.36 5.19
C THR A 688 -5.31 -22.71 5.02
N GLU A 689 -5.08 -23.68 5.91
CA GLU A 689 -5.78 -24.96 5.89
C GLU A 689 -7.23 -24.81 6.37
N GLU A 690 -7.48 -24.13 7.50
CA GLU A 690 -8.82 -23.86 8.04
C GLU A 690 -9.72 -23.12 7.03
N LEU A 691 -9.22 -22.03 6.41
CA LEU A 691 -9.97 -21.27 5.40
C LEU A 691 -10.45 -22.15 4.23
N ARG A 692 -9.58 -23.07 3.77
CA ARG A 692 -9.85 -23.94 2.61
C ARG A 692 -10.75 -25.13 2.96
N ASP A 693 -10.56 -25.76 4.12
CA ASP A 693 -11.39 -26.89 4.56
C ASP A 693 -12.83 -26.47 4.93
N ASN A 694 -13.04 -25.19 5.28
CA ASN A 694 -14.36 -24.63 5.61
C ASN A 694 -15.03 -23.86 4.45
N ARG A 695 -14.57 -24.05 3.21
CA ARG A 695 -15.12 -23.43 1.98
C ARG A 695 -16.62 -23.61 1.81
N THR A 696 -17.39 -22.51 1.79
CA THR A 696 -18.83 -22.55 1.49
C THR A 696 -19.17 -22.43 0.01
N ARG A 697 -18.31 -21.77 -0.78
CA ARG A 697 -18.50 -21.51 -2.22
C ARG A 697 -17.47 -22.28 -3.07
N PRO A 698 -17.66 -23.58 -3.34
CA PRO A 698 -16.81 -24.33 -4.27
C PRO A 698 -16.96 -23.82 -5.71
N ARG A 699 -15.89 -23.94 -6.52
CA ARG A 699 -15.87 -23.50 -7.92
C ARG A 699 -16.95 -24.19 -8.78
N PRO A 700 -17.95 -23.47 -9.34
CA PRO A 700 -19.02 -24.07 -10.15
C PRO A 700 -18.47 -24.61 -11.49
N GLN A 701 -18.29 -25.93 -11.57
CA GLN A 701 -17.62 -26.59 -12.70
C GLN A 701 -18.39 -26.51 -14.03
N THR A 702 -19.70 -26.29 -13.96
CA THR A 702 -20.63 -26.08 -15.08
C THR A 702 -21.43 -24.79 -14.85
N PRO A 703 -21.97 -24.17 -15.92
CA PRO A 703 -22.92 -23.08 -15.79
C PRO A 703 -24.19 -23.46 -14.98
N PRO A 704 -24.96 -22.47 -14.49
CA PRO A 704 -26.27 -22.68 -13.91
C PRO A 704 -27.30 -23.18 -14.94
N GLU A 705 -28.18 -24.09 -14.49
CA GLU A 705 -29.27 -24.66 -15.28
C GLU A 705 -30.45 -23.69 -15.41
N VAL A 706 -30.46 -22.87 -16.48
CA VAL A 706 -31.52 -21.88 -16.77
C VAL A 706 -32.69 -22.42 -17.60
N GLY A 707 -32.56 -23.64 -18.15
CA GLY A 707 -33.59 -24.29 -18.98
C GLY A 707 -33.80 -23.65 -20.36
N GLY A 708 -34.91 -24.00 -21.01
CA GLY A 708 -35.30 -23.48 -22.33
C GLY A 708 -34.88 -24.35 -23.52
N SER A 709 -35.11 -23.84 -24.73
CA SER A 709 -34.56 -24.37 -25.99
C SER A 709 -33.48 -23.47 -26.61
N LEU A 710 -33.35 -22.24 -26.11
CA LEU A 710 -32.26 -21.32 -26.42
C LEU A 710 -31.67 -20.75 -25.14
N THR A 711 -30.35 -20.55 -25.15
CA THR A 711 -29.62 -19.84 -24.08
C THR A 711 -29.05 -18.54 -24.61
N VAL A 712 -29.37 -17.41 -23.96
CA VAL A 712 -28.76 -16.10 -24.22
C VAL A 712 -27.90 -15.73 -23.02
N ALA A 713 -26.65 -15.34 -23.25
CA ALA A 713 -25.72 -14.96 -22.20
C ALA A 713 -25.12 -13.57 -22.45
N SER A 714 -24.52 -12.99 -21.41
CA SER A 714 -23.76 -11.75 -21.48
C SER A 714 -22.50 -11.84 -20.63
N PHE A 715 -21.39 -11.30 -21.14
CA PHE A 715 -20.08 -11.43 -20.49
C PHE A 715 -19.18 -10.22 -20.79
N ASN A 716 -18.76 -9.53 -19.73
CA ASN A 716 -17.65 -8.58 -19.78
C ASN A 716 -16.33 -9.36 -19.69
N VAL A 717 -15.47 -9.22 -20.70
CA VAL A 717 -14.23 -10.01 -20.87
C VAL A 717 -12.94 -9.23 -20.53
N LEU A 718 -13.06 -8.14 -19.76
CA LEU A 718 -11.93 -7.39 -19.16
C LEU A 718 -10.89 -6.94 -20.21
N ASN A 719 -11.31 -6.05 -21.12
CA ASN A 719 -10.50 -5.52 -22.22
C ASN A 719 -9.82 -6.61 -23.06
N TYR A 720 -10.58 -7.32 -23.90
CA TYR A 720 -10.02 -8.25 -24.88
C TYR A 720 -9.55 -7.49 -26.14
N PHE A 721 -8.26 -7.14 -26.13
CA PHE A 721 -7.54 -6.47 -27.22
C PHE A 721 -6.47 -7.41 -27.77
N ASN A 722 -6.42 -7.59 -29.09
CA ASN A 722 -5.62 -8.65 -29.73
C ASN A 722 -4.25 -8.19 -30.25
N GLY A 723 -3.96 -6.88 -30.21
CA GLY A 723 -2.71 -6.31 -30.74
C GLY A 723 -2.57 -6.37 -32.27
N ASP A 724 -3.64 -6.73 -32.99
CA ASP A 724 -3.65 -6.92 -34.45
C ASP A 724 -4.83 -6.17 -35.14
N GLY A 725 -5.66 -5.50 -34.32
CA GLY A 725 -6.72 -4.57 -34.68
C GLY A 725 -6.22 -3.30 -35.38
N TYR A 726 -7.17 -2.45 -35.79
CA TYR A 726 -6.87 -1.26 -36.60
C TYR A 726 -7.91 -0.15 -36.34
N PHE A 727 -7.82 0.48 -35.18
CA PHE A 727 -8.76 1.53 -34.76
C PHE A 727 -8.68 2.79 -35.64
N VAL A 728 -9.82 3.44 -35.87
CA VAL A 728 -9.93 4.67 -36.67
C VAL A 728 -9.51 5.90 -35.84
N GLY A 729 -8.22 5.93 -35.49
CA GLY A 729 -7.62 7.02 -34.71
C GLY A 729 -6.12 6.91 -34.50
N ASP A 730 -5.57 5.69 -34.49
CA ASP A 730 -4.15 5.44 -34.24
C ASP A 730 -3.28 5.67 -35.49
N ASP A 731 -1.97 5.87 -35.28
CA ASP A 731 -1.00 5.88 -36.38
C ASP A 731 -0.80 4.44 -36.88
N PRO A 732 -1.00 4.15 -38.19
CA PRO A 732 -0.73 2.83 -38.77
C PRO A 732 0.70 2.30 -38.60
N ALA A 733 1.65 3.15 -38.18
CA ALA A 733 3.00 2.75 -37.81
C ALA A 733 3.17 2.28 -36.35
N THR A 734 2.17 2.47 -35.49
CA THR A 734 2.16 2.02 -34.09
C THR A 734 0.94 1.17 -33.71
N ALA A 735 -0.13 1.19 -34.51
CA ALA A 735 -1.39 0.44 -34.30
C ALA A 735 -1.29 -1.08 -34.50
N GLN A 736 -0.11 -1.70 -34.34
CA GLN A 736 0.10 -3.14 -34.50
C GLN A 736 1.20 -3.66 -33.57
N GLY A 737 0.89 -4.72 -32.84
CA GLY A 737 1.72 -5.36 -31.83
C GLY A 737 1.28 -5.05 -30.40
N PHE A 738 2.18 -5.39 -29.48
CA PHE A 738 2.03 -5.19 -28.05
C PHE A 738 3.11 -4.20 -27.55
N PRO A 739 2.83 -3.37 -26.53
CA PRO A 739 1.61 -3.32 -25.72
C PRO A 739 0.41 -2.69 -26.46
N THR A 740 -0.79 -3.18 -26.14
CA THR A 740 -2.06 -2.59 -26.57
C THR A 740 -2.37 -1.31 -25.77
N SER A 741 -3.48 -0.63 -26.10
CA SER A 741 -3.95 0.53 -25.33
C SER A 741 -4.72 0.16 -24.05
N ARG A 742 -5.26 -1.07 -23.96
CA ARG A 742 -5.94 -1.68 -22.81
C ARG A 742 -5.84 -3.20 -22.88
N GLY A 743 -6.05 -3.89 -21.76
CA GLY A 743 -6.07 -5.37 -21.74
C GLY A 743 -4.67 -5.97 -21.65
N ALA A 744 -4.42 -7.05 -22.38
CA ALA A 744 -3.14 -7.75 -22.43
C ALA A 744 -2.00 -6.88 -22.99
N VAL A 745 -0.95 -6.71 -22.20
CA VAL A 745 0.22 -5.87 -22.47
C VAL A 745 1.33 -6.67 -23.19
N THR A 746 1.26 -8.00 -23.15
CA THR A 746 2.15 -8.92 -23.88
C THR A 746 1.35 -9.94 -24.72
N PRO A 747 1.93 -10.55 -25.77
CA PRO A 747 1.29 -11.66 -26.48
C PRO A 747 0.99 -12.87 -25.58
N SER A 748 1.81 -13.07 -24.54
CA SER A 748 1.62 -14.16 -23.57
C SER A 748 0.44 -13.88 -22.64
N GLU A 749 0.28 -12.64 -22.18
CA GLU A 749 -0.93 -12.19 -21.47
C GLU A 749 -2.18 -12.34 -22.35
N PHE A 750 -2.10 -12.08 -23.66
CA PHE A 750 -3.22 -12.25 -24.57
C PHE A 750 -3.57 -13.73 -24.82
N GLU A 751 -2.56 -14.59 -25.01
CA GLU A 751 -2.75 -16.05 -25.08
C GLU A 751 -3.43 -16.56 -23.79
N ARG A 752 -2.96 -16.14 -22.60
CA ARG A 752 -3.57 -16.46 -21.30
C ARG A 752 -5.02 -15.98 -21.18
N GLN A 753 -5.29 -14.73 -21.56
CA GLN A 753 -6.64 -14.15 -21.54
C GLN A 753 -7.59 -14.92 -22.47
N THR A 754 -7.09 -15.26 -23.67
CA THR A 754 -7.83 -16.04 -24.68
C THR A 754 -8.18 -17.44 -24.17
N GLU A 755 -7.23 -18.19 -23.61
CA GLU A 755 -7.49 -19.54 -23.08
C GLU A 755 -8.64 -19.54 -22.05
N LYS A 756 -8.57 -18.61 -21.07
CA LYS A 756 -9.59 -18.48 -20.02
C LYS A 756 -10.98 -18.10 -20.56
N ILE A 757 -11.07 -17.10 -21.45
CA ILE A 757 -12.35 -16.67 -22.04
C ILE A 757 -12.92 -17.79 -22.93
N VAL A 758 -12.08 -18.48 -23.69
CA VAL A 758 -12.52 -19.60 -24.55
C VAL A 758 -13.08 -20.75 -23.71
N ASP A 759 -12.43 -21.13 -22.60
CA ASP A 759 -12.97 -22.14 -21.68
C ASP A 759 -14.32 -21.71 -21.07
N ALA A 760 -14.49 -20.42 -20.75
CA ALA A 760 -15.77 -19.88 -20.28
C ALA A 760 -16.86 -19.98 -21.37
N ILE A 761 -16.60 -19.54 -22.60
CA ILE A 761 -17.56 -19.57 -23.72
C ILE A 761 -17.93 -21.01 -24.09
N VAL A 762 -16.94 -21.90 -24.21
CA VAL A 762 -17.14 -23.32 -24.55
C VAL A 762 -17.95 -24.06 -23.48
N ARG A 763 -17.84 -23.67 -22.20
CA ARG A 763 -18.65 -24.24 -21.13
C ARG A 763 -20.04 -23.65 -21.02
N MET A 764 -20.19 -22.34 -21.25
CA MET A 764 -21.51 -21.68 -21.32
C MET A 764 -22.37 -22.25 -22.45
N ASP A 765 -21.76 -22.57 -23.59
CA ASP A 765 -22.41 -23.13 -24.78
C ASP A 765 -23.68 -22.35 -25.19
N ALA A 766 -23.69 -21.02 -24.99
CA ALA A 766 -24.85 -20.18 -25.26
C ALA A 766 -25.13 -20.04 -26.77
N ASP A 767 -26.39 -19.93 -27.17
CA ASP A 767 -26.79 -19.76 -28.58
C ASP A 767 -26.58 -18.33 -29.08
N VAL A 768 -26.67 -17.35 -28.18
CA VAL A 768 -26.31 -15.93 -28.39
C VAL A 768 -25.53 -15.46 -27.16
N LEU A 769 -24.39 -14.81 -27.38
CA LEU A 769 -23.57 -14.20 -26.33
C LEU A 769 -23.29 -12.73 -26.65
N GLY A 770 -23.76 -11.82 -25.80
CA GLY A 770 -23.44 -10.39 -25.84
C GLY A 770 -22.15 -10.11 -25.07
N LEU A 771 -21.08 -9.77 -25.80
CA LEU A 771 -19.75 -9.50 -25.28
C LEU A 771 -19.54 -8.01 -24.99
N ILE A 772 -18.93 -7.73 -23.84
CA ILE A 772 -18.56 -6.39 -23.38
C ILE A 772 -17.03 -6.32 -23.21
N GLU A 773 -16.45 -5.14 -23.50
CA GLU A 773 -14.99 -4.89 -23.50
C GLU A 773 -14.19 -5.64 -24.58
N ILE A 774 -14.75 -5.69 -25.80
CA ILE A 774 -14.03 -6.07 -27.03
C ILE A 774 -13.39 -4.82 -27.66
N GLU A 775 -12.19 -4.95 -28.21
CA GLU A 775 -11.51 -3.91 -28.99
C GLU A 775 -12.37 -3.37 -30.17
N ASN A 776 -12.36 -2.06 -30.39
CA ASN A 776 -13.20 -1.37 -31.39
C ASN A 776 -12.57 -1.32 -32.78
N ASP A 777 -12.25 -2.47 -33.35
CA ASP A 777 -11.57 -2.65 -34.63
C ASP A 777 -12.51 -3.12 -35.76
N GLU A 778 -11.98 -3.30 -36.98
CA GLU A 778 -12.74 -3.79 -38.14
C GLU A 778 -11.95 -4.73 -39.06
N GLY A 779 -12.66 -5.53 -39.84
CA GLY A 779 -12.09 -6.41 -40.86
C GLY A 779 -11.78 -7.84 -40.39
N PRO A 780 -10.98 -8.61 -41.17
CA PRO A 780 -10.86 -10.06 -41.02
C PRO A 780 -9.88 -10.52 -39.92
N ARG A 781 -9.39 -9.60 -39.09
CA ARG A 781 -8.58 -9.90 -37.88
C ARG A 781 -9.14 -9.19 -36.64
N GLN A 782 -10.38 -8.72 -36.71
CA GLN A 782 -10.98 -7.95 -35.62
C GLN A 782 -11.10 -8.81 -34.36
N ALA A 783 -11.02 -8.23 -33.17
CA ALA A 783 -10.94 -8.98 -31.91
C ALA A 783 -12.10 -9.97 -31.72
N ALA A 784 -13.32 -9.59 -32.09
CA ALA A 784 -14.49 -10.49 -32.10
C ALA A 784 -14.31 -11.73 -33.00
N ALA A 785 -13.70 -11.55 -34.18
CA ALA A 785 -13.42 -12.65 -35.11
C ALA A 785 -12.30 -13.57 -34.58
N ALA A 786 -11.23 -12.98 -34.03
CA ALA A 786 -10.12 -13.72 -33.43
C ALA A 786 -10.58 -14.60 -32.24
N LEU A 787 -11.53 -14.10 -31.43
CA LEU A 787 -12.13 -14.88 -30.35
C LEU A 787 -13.00 -16.03 -30.88
N VAL A 788 -13.82 -15.81 -31.91
CA VAL A 788 -14.61 -16.87 -32.55
C VAL A 788 -13.72 -17.94 -33.20
N ASP A 789 -12.63 -17.55 -33.86
CA ASP A 789 -11.64 -18.48 -34.42
C ASP A 789 -10.99 -19.33 -33.31
N ALA A 790 -10.68 -18.75 -32.15
CA ALA A 790 -10.15 -19.48 -31.00
C ALA A 790 -11.17 -20.47 -30.38
N VAL A 791 -12.43 -20.04 -30.21
CA VAL A 791 -13.54 -20.91 -29.74
C VAL A 791 -13.78 -22.06 -30.73
N ASN A 792 -13.89 -21.78 -32.03
CA ASN A 792 -14.11 -22.78 -33.07
C ASN A 792 -12.91 -23.75 -33.22
N THR A 793 -11.69 -23.26 -33.03
CA THR A 793 -10.48 -24.10 -33.00
C THR A 793 -10.51 -25.09 -31.83
N THR A 794 -10.91 -24.63 -30.64
CA THR A 794 -11.04 -25.46 -29.43
C THR A 794 -12.16 -26.49 -29.55
N LEU A 795 -13.30 -26.12 -30.16
CA LEU A 795 -14.40 -27.02 -30.47
C LEU A 795 -14.12 -27.98 -31.64
N GLY A 796 -13.09 -27.68 -32.46
CA GLY A 796 -12.75 -28.43 -33.66
C GLY A 796 -13.77 -28.31 -34.80
N THR A 797 -14.61 -27.27 -34.78
CA THR A 797 -15.69 -27.04 -35.76
C THR A 797 -16.14 -25.58 -35.77
N GLU A 798 -16.71 -25.13 -36.88
CA GLU A 798 -17.37 -23.83 -37.05
C GLU A 798 -18.71 -23.82 -36.29
N ALA A 799 -18.65 -23.78 -34.95
CA ALA A 799 -19.83 -23.81 -34.06
C ALA A 799 -20.45 -22.43 -33.86
N TYR A 800 -19.60 -21.40 -33.77
CA TYR A 800 -19.94 -20.00 -33.58
C TYR A 800 -19.61 -19.16 -34.82
N ASP A 801 -20.37 -18.09 -35.00
CA ASP A 801 -20.13 -16.98 -35.93
C ASP A 801 -20.32 -15.65 -35.16
N TYR A 802 -19.91 -14.51 -35.74
CA TYR A 802 -20.02 -13.20 -35.11
C TYR A 802 -20.81 -12.20 -35.96
N LEU A 803 -21.37 -11.18 -35.31
CA LEU A 803 -22.04 -10.07 -35.98
C LEU A 803 -20.98 -9.03 -36.40
N ASP A 804 -20.63 -8.97 -37.69
CA ASP A 804 -19.67 -7.97 -38.18
C ASP A 804 -20.31 -6.57 -38.27
N THR A 805 -20.06 -5.77 -37.24
CA THR A 805 -20.52 -4.38 -37.14
C THR A 805 -19.53 -3.37 -37.73
N GLY A 806 -18.28 -3.78 -38.01
CA GLY A 806 -17.16 -2.84 -38.07
C GLY A 806 -16.95 -2.07 -36.75
N VAL A 807 -16.44 -0.85 -36.85
CA VAL A 807 -16.25 0.10 -35.73
C VAL A 807 -17.56 0.77 -35.33
N ILE A 808 -17.84 0.86 -34.03
CA ILE A 808 -19.04 1.53 -33.47
C ILE A 808 -18.62 2.65 -32.50
N GLY A 809 -19.13 3.87 -32.68
CA GLY A 809 -18.80 5.00 -31.80
C GLY A 809 -17.33 5.45 -31.88
N THR A 810 -16.78 5.93 -30.76
CA THR A 810 -15.40 6.49 -30.71
C THR A 810 -14.56 6.10 -29.48
N ASP A 811 -15.04 5.22 -28.59
CA ASP A 811 -14.19 4.65 -27.53
C ASP A 811 -13.32 3.52 -28.10
N ALA A 812 -12.24 3.16 -27.41
CA ALA A 812 -11.39 2.03 -27.79
C ALA A 812 -12.11 0.66 -27.67
N ILE A 813 -13.27 0.62 -27.01
CA ILE A 813 -14.09 -0.56 -26.77
C ILE A 813 -15.40 -0.48 -27.57
N LYS A 814 -15.79 -1.60 -28.18
CA LYS A 814 -17.15 -1.85 -28.66
C LYS A 814 -17.82 -3.00 -27.91
N LEU A 815 -19.09 -3.20 -28.24
CA LEU A 815 -19.88 -4.35 -27.84
C LEU A 815 -20.05 -5.24 -29.06
N ALA A 816 -20.13 -6.56 -28.86
CA ALA A 816 -20.22 -7.53 -29.94
C ALA A 816 -21.24 -8.64 -29.63
N PHE A 817 -21.75 -9.29 -30.67
CA PHE A 817 -22.49 -10.53 -30.56
C PHE A 817 -21.71 -11.66 -31.22
N ILE A 818 -21.58 -12.78 -30.52
CA ILE A 818 -21.29 -14.08 -31.13
C ILE A 818 -22.50 -14.99 -30.95
N TYR A 819 -22.74 -15.90 -31.89
CA TYR A 819 -23.95 -16.72 -31.92
C TYR A 819 -23.70 -18.06 -32.61
N LYS A 820 -24.55 -19.05 -32.37
CA LYS A 820 -24.51 -20.35 -33.06
C LYS A 820 -25.35 -20.32 -34.34
N PRO A 821 -24.77 -20.24 -35.56
CA PRO A 821 -25.52 -20.29 -36.82
C PRO A 821 -26.23 -21.64 -37.08
N SER A 822 -26.07 -22.62 -36.19
CA SER A 822 -26.78 -23.91 -36.22
C SER A 822 -28.11 -23.90 -35.44
N THR A 823 -28.34 -22.95 -34.54
CA THR A 823 -29.56 -22.83 -33.72
C THR A 823 -30.31 -21.51 -33.93
N VAL A 824 -29.60 -20.40 -34.20
CA VAL A 824 -30.19 -19.08 -34.44
C VAL A 824 -29.65 -18.40 -35.71
N ALA A 825 -30.39 -17.41 -36.22
CA ALA A 825 -29.93 -16.52 -37.28
C ALA A 825 -30.23 -15.04 -36.96
N PRO A 826 -29.24 -14.12 -37.08
CA PRO A 826 -29.47 -12.69 -37.14
C PRO A 826 -30.49 -12.36 -38.24
N THR A 827 -31.51 -11.58 -37.88
CA THR A 827 -32.66 -11.27 -38.73
C THR A 827 -32.84 -9.76 -38.83
N GLY A 828 -32.92 -9.24 -40.06
CA GLY A 828 -32.87 -7.80 -40.30
C GLY A 828 -31.46 -7.21 -40.17
N ASP A 829 -31.37 -5.88 -40.27
CA ASP A 829 -30.15 -5.13 -39.95
C ASP A 829 -30.05 -4.94 -38.42
N TYR A 830 -28.83 -4.85 -37.89
CA TYR A 830 -28.62 -4.46 -36.49
C TYR A 830 -28.92 -2.96 -36.28
N ALA A 831 -29.22 -2.58 -35.04
CA ALA A 831 -29.49 -1.21 -34.66
C ALA A 831 -28.56 -0.74 -33.52
N ILE A 832 -28.16 0.53 -33.58
CA ILE A 832 -27.28 1.18 -32.60
C ILE A 832 -28.06 2.29 -31.90
N LEU A 833 -27.84 2.45 -30.58
CA LEU A 833 -28.22 3.66 -29.83
C LEU A 833 -26.96 4.41 -29.42
N ASP A 834 -26.85 5.65 -29.89
CA ASP A 834 -25.79 6.62 -29.61
C ASP A 834 -26.37 8.04 -29.49
N SER A 835 -25.52 9.06 -29.31
CA SER A 835 -25.97 10.45 -29.15
C SER A 835 -26.56 11.10 -30.42
N SER A 836 -26.39 10.46 -31.58
CA SER A 836 -27.02 10.88 -32.84
C SER A 836 -28.47 10.37 -32.97
N VAL A 837 -28.78 9.26 -32.30
CA VAL A 837 -30.13 8.67 -32.19
C VAL A 837 -30.91 9.30 -31.04
N ASP A 838 -30.33 9.35 -29.82
CA ASP A 838 -30.90 10.08 -28.69
C ASP A 838 -29.79 10.81 -27.89
N PRO A 839 -29.82 12.14 -27.79
CA PRO A 839 -28.77 12.91 -27.11
C PRO A 839 -28.75 12.73 -25.57
N ARG A 840 -29.63 11.92 -24.99
CA ARG A 840 -29.52 11.42 -23.60
C ARG A 840 -28.52 10.27 -23.47
N PHE A 841 -28.27 9.52 -24.54
CA PHE A 841 -27.27 8.46 -24.56
C PHE A 841 -25.90 9.08 -24.90
N GLU A 842 -25.15 9.44 -23.86
CA GLU A 842 -23.86 10.11 -23.98
C GLU A 842 -22.77 9.09 -24.39
N ASP A 843 -22.62 8.87 -25.70
CA ASP A 843 -21.72 7.90 -26.35
C ASP A 843 -20.22 8.21 -26.24
N ASN A 844 -19.87 9.39 -25.70
CA ASN A 844 -18.52 9.72 -25.23
C ASN A 844 -18.27 9.32 -23.76
N ARG A 845 -19.20 8.56 -23.14
CA ARG A 845 -19.16 8.12 -21.74
C ARG A 845 -19.66 6.68 -21.57
N SER A 846 -20.84 6.38 -22.09
CA SER A 846 -21.34 5.01 -22.29
C SER A 846 -20.90 4.52 -23.67
N ARG A 847 -20.77 3.22 -23.89
CA ARG A 847 -20.46 2.65 -25.21
C ARG A 847 -21.78 2.45 -25.95
N PRO A 848 -21.87 2.73 -27.28
CA PRO A 848 -23.12 2.60 -28.02
C PRO A 848 -23.75 1.21 -27.84
N MET A 849 -25.05 1.17 -27.50
CA MET A 849 -25.77 -0.09 -27.32
C MET A 849 -25.97 -0.77 -28.68
N LEU A 850 -25.58 -2.04 -28.79
CA LEU A 850 -25.74 -2.86 -29.98
C LEU A 850 -26.99 -3.75 -29.82
N THR A 851 -27.92 -3.67 -30.77
CA THR A 851 -29.19 -4.40 -30.75
C THR A 851 -29.37 -5.24 -32.01
N GLN A 852 -29.71 -6.52 -31.85
CA GLN A 852 -29.97 -7.46 -32.95
C GLN A 852 -31.14 -8.38 -32.61
N THR A 853 -32.01 -8.65 -33.58
CA THR A 853 -33.05 -9.68 -33.47
C THR A 853 -32.51 -11.01 -33.98
N PHE A 854 -32.65 -12.07 -33.19
CA PHE A 854 -32.24 -13.44 -33.52
C PHE A 854 -33.46 -14.35 -33.63
N THR A 855 -33.56 -15.10 -34.73
CA THR A 855 -34.64 -16.08 -34.97
C THR A 855 -34.14 -17.50 -34.66
N GLU A 856 -34.89 -18.25 -33.85
CA GLU A 856 -34.69 -19.67 -33.55
C GLU A 856 -34.98 -20.52 -34.79
N LEU A 857 -33.95 -21.14 -35.37
CA LEU A 857 -34.06 -21.89 -36.64
C LEU A 857 -34.98 -23.11 -36.56
N ALA A 858 -35.17 -23.67 -35.37
CA ALA A 858 -36.03 -24.82 -35.13
C ALA A 858 -37.53 -24.49 -35.14
N THR A 859 -37.91 -23.24 -34.87
CA THR A 859 -39.29 -22.85 -34.56
C THR A 859 -39.79 -21.69 -35.44
N GLY A 860 -38.90 -20.80 -35.87
CA GLY A 860 -39.22 -19.58 -36.60
C GLY A 860 -39.64 -18.40 -35.71
N GLU A 861 -39.57 -18.55 -34.39
CA GLU A 861 -39.83 -17.48 -33.43
C GLU A 861 -38.54 -16.72 -33.09
N ALA A 862 -38.63 -15.47 -32.66
CA ALA A 862 -37.47 -14.60 -32.50
C ALA A 862 -37.46 -13.81 -31.18
N VAL A 863 -36.27 -13.35 -30.79
CA VAL A 863 -36.03 -12.47 -29.63
C VAL A 863 -35.13 -11.30 -30.06
N THR A 864 -35.41 -10.08 -29.57
CA THR A 864 -34.49 -8.95 -29.73
C THR A 864 -33.54 -8.92 -28.53
N VAL A 865 -32.23 -8.82 -28.78
CA VAL A 865 -31.22 -8.76 -27.71
C VAL A 865 -30.41 -7.48 -27.87
N SER A 866 -30.19 -6.78 -26.75
CA SER A 866 -29.54 -5.47 -26.67
C SER A 866 -28.42 -5.47 -25.64
N VAL A 867 -27.18 -5.56 -26.10
CA VAL A 867 -25.98 -5.56 -25.24
C VAL A 867 -25.53 -4.13 -24.92
N ASN A 868 -25.20 -3.88 -23.66
CA ASN A 868 -24.89 -2.56 -23.10
C ASN A 868 -23.56 -2.52 -22.32
N HIS A 869 -22.92 -1.35 -22.31
CA HIS A 869 -21.87 -0.98 -21.34
C HIS A 869 -21.99 0.51 -21.00
N LEU A 870 -22.65 0.82 -19.89
CA LEU A 870 -22.88 2.21 -19.45
C LEU A 870 -21.66 2.82 -18.75
N LYS A 871 -21.65 4.15 -18.56
CA LYS A 871 -20.48 4.84 -17.97
C LYS A 871 -20.17 4.36 -16.55
N SER A 872 -18.94 3.84 -16.37
CA SER A 872 -18.48 3.28 -15.10
C SER A 872 -18.33 4.26 -13.93
N LYS A 873 -18.53 3.75 -12.71
CA LYS A 873 -18.54 4.54 -11.45
C LYS A 873 -17.18 5.16 -11.07
N GLY A 874 -16.07 4.60 -11.57
CA GLY A 874 -14.71 4.99 -11.19
C GLY A 874 -14.18 6.30 -11.80
N SER A 875 -14.89 6.95 -12.73
CA SER A 875 -14.43 8.20 -13.36
C SER A 875 -15.35 9.38 -13.03
N ALA A 876 -14.79 10.57 -12.86
CA ALA A 876 -15.57 11.78 -12.57
C ALA A 876 -16.48 12.19 -13.74
N CYS A 877 -17.74 12.49 -13.43
CA CYS A 877 -18.65 13.24 -14.30
C CYS A 877 -18.82 14.69 -13.78
N ALA A 878 -19.74 15.46 -14.38
CA ALA A 878 -20.13 16.74 -13.81
C ALA A 878 -20.75 16.53 -12.41
N ALA A 879 -20.54 17.45 -11.48
CA ALA A 879 -20.99 17.29 -10.09
C ALA A 879 -22.53 17.12 -9.92
N ALA A 880 -23.33 17.51 -10.92
CA ALA A 880 -24.77 17.29 -10.96
C ALA A 880 -25.19 15.90 -11.48
N ASP A 881 -24.25 15.13 -12.03
CA ASP A 881 -24.43 13.74 -12.46
C ASP A 881 -23.89 12.72 -11.44
N ASN A 882 -23.22 13.17 -10.38
CA ASN A 882 -22.69 12.32 -9.32
C ASN A 882 -23.72 12.21 -8.18
N ASP A 883 -23.80 11.04 -7.56
CA ASP A 883 -24.66 10.76 -6.42
C ASP A 883 -23.80 10.21 -5.25
N PRO A 884 -24.01 10.67 -4.00
CA PRO A 884 -23.17 10.28 -2.86
C PRO A 884 -23.33 8.82 -2.40
N ARG A 885 -24.37 8.12 -2.86
CA ARG A 885 -24.65 6.70 -2.54
C ARG A 885 -24.50 5.79 -3.76
N GLN A 886 -24.91 6.29 -4.93
CA GLN A 886 -24.93 5.54 -6.20
C GLN A 886 -23.65 5.75 -7.04
N GLY A 887 -22.75 6.62 -6.58
CA GLY A 887 -21.43 6.88 -7.18
C GLY A 887 -21.41 7.93 -8.30
N ASN A 888 -20.25 8.08 -8.94
CA ASN A 888 -20.11 9.02 -10.06
C ASN A 888 -21.01 8.65 -11.24
N CYS A 889 -21.31 9.64 -12.07
CA CYS A 889 -22.01 9.46 -13.34
C CYS A 889 -23.42 8.81 -13.26
N ASN A 890 -24.03 8.70 -12.07
CA ASN A 890 -25.40 8.17 -11.90
C ASN A 890 -26.42 8.91 -12.78
N GLY A 891 -26.31 10.25 -12.87
CA GLY A 891 -27.17 11.07 -13.73
C GLY A 891 -27.00 10.76 -15.23
N VAL A 892 -25.80 10.36 -15.67
CA VAL A 892 -25.53 9.90 -17.05
C VAL A 892 -26.12 8.51 -17.28
N ARG A 893 -25.87 7.56 -16.35
CA ARG A 893 -26.42 6.19 -16.40
C ARG A 893 -27.96 6.21 -16.44
N LEU A 894 -28.59 7.06 -15.63
CA LEU A 894 -30.04 7.26 -15.61
C LEU A 894 -30.59 7.80 -16.95
N ARG A 895 -29.91 8.77 -17.57
CA ARG A 895 -30.29 9.29 -18.89
C ARG A 895 -30.15 8.23 -19.99
N ALA A 896 -29.07 7.45 -19.96
CA ALA A 896 -28.87 6.34 -20.89
C ALA A 896 -29.95 5.26 -20.72
N ALA A 897 -30.27 4.84 -19.49
CA ALA A 897 -31.36 3.89 -19.21
C ALA A 897 -32.72 4.35 -19.76
N GLN A 898 -33.05 5.63 -19.62
CA GLN A 898 -34.26 6.21 -20.21
C GLN A 898 -34.22 6.21 -21.75
N ALA A 899 -33.06 6.48 -22.35
CA ALA A 899 -32.90 6.41 -23.81
C ALA A 899 -33.03 4.98 -24.35
N ILE A 900 -32.49 3.98 -23.64
CA ILE A 900 -32.62 2.55 -23.99
C ILE A 900 -34.10 2.15 -24.05
N ALA A 901 -34.86 2.44 -22.99
CA ALA A 901 -36.28 2.11 -22.95
C ALA A 901 -37.11 2.80 -24.06
N ASP A 902 -36.88 4.10 -24.28
CA ASP A 902 -37.59 4.84 -25.34
C ASP A 902 -37.18 4.38 -26.76
N PHE A 903 -35.94 3.91 -26.95
CA PHE A 903 -35.43 3.40 -28.22
C PHE A 903 -35.99 2.02 -28.56
N LEU A 904 -35.97 1.07 -27.62
CA LEU A 904 -36.48 -0.28 -27.84
C LEU A 904 -37.98 -0.28 -28.11
N ALA A 905 -38.73 0.60 -27.44
CA ALA A 905 -40.16 0.86 -27.70
C ALA A 905 -40.48 1.35 -29.13
N THR A 906 -39.48 1.66 -29.98
CA THR A 906 -39.68 1.97 -31.40
C THR A 906 -39.64 0.74 -32.33
N ASN A 907 -39.22 -0.43 -31.84
CA ASN A 907 -38.77 -1.58 -32.62
C ASN A 907 -37.63 -1.20 -33.60
N PRO A 908 -36.40 -1.02 -33.08
CA PRO A 908 -35.31 -0.40 -33.85
C PRO A 908 -34.71 -1.31 -34.94
N THR A 909 -34.84 -2.63 -34.84
CA THR A 909 -34.46 -3.59 -35.90
C THR A 909 -35.56 -3.78 -36.95
N GLY A 910 -36.79 -3.34 -36.65
CA GLY A 910 -37.96 -3.46 -37.52
C GLY A 910 -38.49 -4.90 -37.71
N GLN A 911 -38.08 -5.85 -36.87
CA GLN A 911 -38.48 -7.26 -36.96
C GLN A 911 -39.61 -7.61 -35.99
N GLU A 912 -40.38 -8.66 -36.27
CA GLU A 912 -41.32 -9.21 -35.27
C GLU A 912 -40.56 -10.19 -34.35
N SER A 913 -40.76 -10.08 -33.03
CA SER A 913 -40.14 -10.93 -32.01
C SER A 913 -41.10 -11.18 -30.84
N ARG A 914 -40.68 -12.01 -29.86
CA ARG A 914 -41.39 -12.23 -28.59
C ARG A 914 -41.24 -11.07 -27.61
N GLY A 915 -40.33 -10.12 -27.86
CA GLY A 915 -40.00 -9.02 -26.98
C GLY A 915 -38.50 -8.72 -26.95
N ASP A 916 -38.10 -7.88 -26.00
CA ASP A 916 -36.75 -7.31 -25.90
C ASP A 916 -36.02 -7.76 -24.63
N LEU A 917 -34.75 -8.16 -24.79
CA LEU A 917 -33.83 -8.52 -23.70
C LEU A 917 -32.68 -7.50 -23.63
N ILE A 918 -32.66 -6.70 -22.58
CA ILE A 918 -31.52 -5.84 -22.23
C ILE A 918 -30.50 -6.72 -21.49
N ILE A 919 -29.24 -6.73 -21.93
CA ILE A 919 -28.15 -7.44 -21.26
C ILE A 919 -26.88 -6.60 -21.12
N GLY A 920 -26.02 -6.96 -20.17
CA GLY A 920 -24.65 -6.46 -20.03
C GLY A 920 -24.44 -5.50 -18.86
N ASP A 921 -23.25 -4.89 -18.83
CA ASP A 921 -22.79 -4.03 -17.75
C ASP A 921 -23.49 -2.67 -17.77
N LEU A 922 -24.51 -2.52 -16.92
CA LEU A 922 -25.21 -1.25 -16.72
C LEU A 922 -24.50 -0.34 -15.71
N ASN A 923 -23.39 -0.80 -15.13
CA ASN A 923 -22.56 -0.12 -14.14
C ASN A 923 -23.39 0.48 -13.00
N ALA A 924 -24.48 -0.19 -12.63
CA ALA A 924 -25.47 0.22 -11.64
C ALA A 924 -25.95 -1.01 -10.87
N TYR A 925 -26.06 -0.87 -9.54
CA TYR A 925 -26.59 -1.93 -8.68
C TYR A 925 -28.12 -1.95 -8.71
N ALA A 926 -28.73 -3.08 -8.32
CA ALA A 926 -30.16 -3.38 -8.54
C ALA A 926 -31.15 -2.29 -8.10
N GLN A 927 -30.88 -1.57 -7.01
CA GLN A 927 -31.78 -0.55 -6.46
C GLN A 927 -31.44 0.89 -6.90
N GLU A 928 -30.44 1.07 -7.77
CA GLU A 928 -30.05 2.38 -8.30
C GLU A 928 -31.05 2.91 -9.34
N ASP A 929 -31.11 4.23 -9.48
CA ASP A 929 -32.04 4.93 -10.38
C ASP A 929 -31.99 4.44 -11.86
N PRO A 930 -30.85 4.02 -12.47
CA PRO A 930 -30.82 3.53 -13.85
C PRO A 930 -31.61 2.23 -14.04
N ILE A 931 -31.37 1.21 -13.18
CA ILE A 931 -32.08 -0.08 -13.24
C ILE A 931 -33.57 0.14 -13.02
N ARG A 932 -33.90 1.02 -12.07
CA ARG A 932 -35.29 1.32 -11.72
C ARG A 932 -36.01 2.19 -12.73
N ALA A 933 -35.29 2.90 -13.60
CA ALA A 933 -35.88 3.55 -14.77
C ALA A 933 -36.33 2.52 -15.82
N LEU A 934 -35.53 1.46 -16.05
CA LEU A 934 -35.93 0.33 -16.91
C LEU A 934 -37.13 -0.42 -16.31
N GLN A 935 -37.13 -0.67 -14.99
CA GLN A 935 -38.27 -1.27 -14.30
C GLN A 935 -39.56 -0.42 -14.41
N GLN A 936 -39.44 0.92 -14.31
CA GLN A 936 -40.56 1.84 -14.52
C GLN A 936 -41.04 1.89 -15.99
N ALA A 937 -40.20 1.52 -16.96
CA ALA A 937 -40.58 1.37 -18.36
C ALA A 937 -41.24 0.01 -18.68
N GLY A 938 -41.22 -0.95 -17.74
CA GLY A 938 -41.87 -2.26 -17.88
C GLY A 938 -40.92 -3.45 -18.04
N TYR A 939 -39.60 -3.25 -17.88
CA TYR A 939 -38.63 -4.35 -17.85
C TYR A 939 -38.59 -5.03 -16.47
N THR A 940 -38.38 -6.34 -16.44
CA THR A 940 -38.21 -7.13 -15.21
C THR A 940 -36.77 -7.57 -15.11
N ASP A 941 -36.11 -7.24 -13.99
CA ASP A 941 -34.79 -7.76 -13.61
C ASP A 941 -34.90 -9.27 -13.42
N LEU A 942 -34.18 -10.03 -14.26
CA LEU A 942 -34.27 -11.48 -14.27
C LEU A 942 -33.43 -12.13 -13.15
N LEU A 943 -32.39 -11.46 -12.66
CA LEU A 943 -31.56 -11.99 -11.56
C LEU A 943 -32.35 -11.96 -10.24
N ASP A 944 -33.03 -10.85 -9.92
CA ASP A 944 -33.93 -10.78 -8.76
C ASP A 944 -35.14 -11.72 -8.92
N ALA A 945 -35.75 -11.78 -10.12
CA ALA A 945 -36.94 -12.59 -10.36
C ALA A 945 -36.71 -14.11 -10.22
N PHE A 946 -35.53 -14.60 -10.61
CA PHE A 946 -35.19 -16.03 -10.60
C PHE A 946 -34.24 -16.46 -9.45
N ALA A 947 -33.72 -15.54 -8.65
CA ALA A 947 -32.95 -15.86 -7.43
C ALA A 947 -33.75 -16.74 -6.45
N ALA A 948 -33.05 -17.66 -5.77
CA ALA A 948 -33.66 -18.58 -4.81
C ALA A 948 -34.21 -17.87 -3.56
N ASP A 949 -35.03 -18.57 -2.76
CA ASP A 949 -35.59 -18.06 -1.51
C ASP A 949 -34.48 -17.83 -0.45
N GLY A 950 -33.89 -16.63 -0.46
CA GLY A 950 -32.87 -16.17 0.51
C GLY A 950 -31.47 -15.93 -0.08
N GLU A 951 -31.28 -16.14 -1.38
CA GLU A 951 -30.01 -15.83 -2.06
C GLU A 951 -30.04 -14.40 -2.62
N MET A 952 -28.88 -13.74 -2.60
CA MET A 952 -28.65 -12.42 -3.19
C MET A 952 -27.77 -12.62 -4.43
N PRO A 953 -28.27 -12.39 -5.66
CA PRO A 953 -27.48 -12.58 -6.87
C PRO A 953 -26.37 -11.53 -6.96
N TYR A 954 -25.22 -11.91 -7.48
CA TYR A 954 -24.05 -11.05 -7.64
C TYR A 954 -23.29 -11.39 -8.92
N THR A 955 -22.60 -10.39 -9.47
CA THR A 955 -21.65 -10.52 -10.58
C THR A 955 -20.34 -9.78 -10.33
N TYR A 956 -20.24 -9.03 -9.22
CA TYR A 956 -19.13 -8.13 -8.93
C TYR A 956 -18.88 -8.02 -7.41
N THR A 957 -17.62 -7.87 -7.02
CA THR A 957 -17.19 -7.57 -5.64
C THR A 957 -16.36 -6.28 -5.62
N PHE A 958 -16.69 -5.34 -4.73
CA PHE A 958 -15.92 -4.11 -4.53
C PHE A 958 -16.11 -3.55 -3.11
N ASP A 959 -15.04 -3.03 -2.50
CA ASP A 959 -15.04 -2.42 -1.16
C ASP A 959 -15.66 -3.37 -0.11
N ALA A 960 -15.14 -4.60 -0.10
CA ALA A 960 -15.62 -5.75 0.68
C ALA A 960 -17.12 -6.09 0.55
N THR A 961 -17.82 -5.60 -0.49
CA THR A 961 -19.25 -5.84 -0.72
C THR A 961 -19.55 -6.48 -2.06
N GLN A 962 -20.57 -7.34 -2.12
CA GLN A 962 -21.06 -7.98 -3.34
C GLN A 962 -22.39 -7.41 -3.85
N GLY A 963 -22.54 -7.41 -5.17
CA GLY A 963 -23.78 -7.09 -5.89
C GLY A 963 -23.64 -7.41 -7.38
N TYR A 964 -24.56 -6.95 -8.23
CA TYR A 964 -24.45 -7.14 -9.68
C TYR A 964 -24.48 -5.82 -10.44
N LEU A 965 -23.53 -5.68 -11.37
CA LEU A 965 -23.44 -4.57 -12.33
C LEU A 965 -23.80 -5.01 -13.75
N ASP A 966 -23.72 -6.32 -14.01
CA ASP A 966 -24.17 -6.98 -15.23
C ASP A 966 -25.61 -7.44 -15.02
N HIS A 967 -26.50 -7.05 -15.92
CA HIS A 967 -27.93 -7.34 -15.81
C HIS A 967 -28.41 -8.20 -16.97
N ALA A 968 -29.53 -8.87 -16.73
CA ALA A 968 -30.45 -9.27 -17.79
C ALA A 968 -31.85 -8.78 -17.41
N LEU A 969 -32.49 -7.99 -18.27
CA LEU A 969 -33.87 -7.52 -18.07
C LEU A 969 -34.72 -7.82 -19.30
N ALA A 970 -35.82 -8.56 -19.12
CA ALA A 970 -36.79 -8.81 -20.18
C ALA A 970 -37.95 -7.81 -20.10
N ASP A 971 -38.47 -7.38 -21.25
CA ASP A 971 -39.75 -6.68 -21.28
C ASP A 971 -40.92 -7.61 -20.87
N ALA A 972 -42.09 -7.03 -20.61
CA ALA A 972 -43.27 -7.78 -20.20
C ALA A 972 -43.78 -8.83 -21.22
N ALA A 973 -43.46 -8.69 -22.52
CA ALA A 973 -43.78 -9.68 -23.53
C ALA A 973 -42.78 -10.85 -23.53
N LEU A 974 -41.47 -10.57 -23.48
CA LEU A 974 -40.45 -11.63 -23.44
C LEU A 974 -40.47 -12.42 -22.12
N LEU A 975 -40.82 -11.79 -20.99
CA LEU A 975 -40.87 -12.42 -19.67
C LEU A 975 -41.73 -13.69 -19.63
N GLU A 976 -42.81 -13.77 -20.42
CA GLU A 976 -43.65 -14.98 -20.53
C GLU A 976 -42.90 -16.19 -21.12
N TYR A 977 -41.73 -15.99 -21.75
CA TYR A 977 -40.92 -17.00 -22.43
C TYR A 977 -39.57 -17.28 -21.74
N VAL A 978 -39.24 -16.58 -20.65
CA VAL A 978 -38.03 -16.83 -19.86
C VAL A 978 -38.24 -18.05 -18.94
N THR A 979 -37.33 -19.02 -18.99
CA THR A 979 -37.37 -20.22 -18.14
C THR A 979 -36.51 -20.13 -16.89
N GLY A 980 -35.51 -19.25 -16.90
CA GLY A 980 -34.58 -19.03 -15.80
C GLY A 980 -33.54 -17.98 -16.15
N ALA A 981 -32.91 -17.39 -15.13
CA ALA A 981 -31.72 -16.56 -15.28
C ALA A 981 -30.83 -16.69 -14.03
N ALA A 982 -29.52 -16.62 -14.23
CA ALA A 982 -28.53 -16.70 -13.14
C ALA A 982 -27.17 -16.14 -13.60
N ALA A 983 -26.37 -15.67 -12.64
CA ALA A 983 -24.94 -15.47 -12.84
C ALA A 983 -24.20 -16.82 -12.74
N TRP A 984 -23.08 -16.97 -13.45
CA TRP A 984 -22.17 -18.10 -13.25
C TRP A 984 -20.91 -17.61 -12.53
N ASN A 985 -20.85 -17.81 -11.20
CA ASN A 985 -19.84 -17.18 -10.34
C ASN A 985 -18.44 -17.81 -10.47
N ILE A 986 -17.73 -17.39 -11.53
CA ILE A 986 -16.39 -17.85 -11.92
C ILE A 986 -15.31 -16.76 -11.72
N ASN A 987 -15.68 -15.51 -11.47
CA ASN A 987 -14.82 -14.33 -11.49
C ASN A 987 -14.92 -13.48 -10.21
N ALA A 988 -16.13 -13.17 -9.74
CA ALA A 988 -16.32 -12.21 -8.64
C ALA A 988 -15.88 -12.74 -7.27
N ASP A 989 -15.90 -14.06 -7.06
CA ASP A 989 -15.42 -14.72 -5.84
C ASP A 989 -13.92 -15.07 -5.89
N GLU A 990 -13.24 -14.93 -7.04
CA GLU A 990 -11.87 -15.43 -7.23
C GLU A 990 -10.80 -14.42 -6.83
N VAL A 991 -9.74 -14.92 -6.20
CA VAL A 991 -8.56 -14.11 -5.89
C VAL A 991 -7.89 -13.60 -7.18
N PRO A 992 -7.47 -12.32 -7.24
CA PRO A 992 -6.74 -11.79 -8.39
C PRO A 992 -5.44 -12.55 -8.72
N ALA A 993 -4.87 -13.32 -7.79
CA ALA A 993 -3.65 -14.10 -8.00
C ALA A 993 -3.69 -15.02 -9.25
N ILE A 994 -4.86 -15.53 -9.64
CA ILE A 994 -5.02 -16.47 -10.78
C ILE A 994 -5.40 -15.81 -12.12
N ASP A 995 -5.41 -14.48 -12.16
CA ASP A 995 -5.71 -13.61 -13.31
C ASP A 995 -4.62 -13.66 -14.41
N TYR A 996 -4.94 -13.23 -15.63
CA TYR A 996 -4.10 -13.47 -16.83
C TYR A 996 -2.80 -12.64 -16.90
N LEU A 997 -2.71 -11.51 -16.17
CA LEU A 997 -1.59 -10.57 -16.21
C LEU A 997 -0.28 -11.16 -15.65
N GLU A 998 0.86 -10.88 -16.29
CA GLU A 998 2.15 -11.47 -15.92
C GLU A 998 2.89 -10.67 -14.85
N SER A 999 3.20 -9.39 -15.09
CA SER A 999 3.95 -8.57 -14.10
C SER A 999 3.89 -7.06 -14.32
N CYS A 1000 2.89 -6.55 -15.05
CA CYS A 1000 2.83 -5.14 -15.41
C CYS A 1000 1.45 -4.51 -15.16
N CYS A 1001 1.36 -3.20 -15.30
CA CYS A 1001 0.11 -2.43 -15.25
C CYS A 1001 -0.77 -2.64 -13.99
N GLY A 1002 -0.17 -2.47 -12.80
CA GLY A 1002 -0.92 -2.27 -11.55
C GLY A 1002 -1.10 -3.49 -10.65
N ARG A 1003 -0.31 -4.56 -10.86
CA ARG A 1003 -0.34 -5.80 -10.06
C ARG A 1003 0.96 -5.94 -9.25
N PHE A 1004 0.84 -6.31 -7.99
CA PHE A 1004 1.94 -6.30 -7.01
C PHE A 1004 2.64 -7.67 -6.94
N ARG A 1005 3.11 -8.19 -8.08
CA ARG A 1005 3.67 -9.56 -8.17
C ARG A 1005 4.76 -9.69 -9.25
N THR A 1006 5.68 -10.63 -9.04
CA THR A 1006 6.69 -10.98 -10.05
C THR A 1006 6.10 -11.90 -11.14
N ALA A 1007 6.76 -11.95 -12.30
CA ALA A 1007 6.36 -12.86 -13.38
C ALA A 1007 6.43 -14.34 -12.97
N ASP A 1008 7.38 -14.73 -12.11
CA ASP A 1008 7.48 -16.10 -11.58
C ASP A 1008 6.33 -16.43 -10.60
N VAL A 1009 5.83 -15.45 -9.85
CA VAL A 1009 4.62 -15.59 -9.02
C VAL A 1009 3.38 -15.74 -9.92
N ALA A 1010 3.19 -14.87 -10.90
CA ALA A 1010 2.05 -14.97 -11.83
C ALA A 1010 2.06 -16.27 -12.65
N GLN A 1011 3.25 -16.76 -13.04
CA GLN A 1011 3.39 -18.06 -13.71
C GLN A 1011 3.06 -19.24 -12.79
N ARG A 1012 3.24 -19.10 -11.47
CA ARG A 1012 2.91 -20.12 -10.47
C ARG A 1012 1.42 -20.24 -10.19
N PHE A 1013 0.68 -19.14 -10.32
CA PHE A 1013 -0.75 -19.07 -10.04
C PHE A 1013 -1.66 -19.10 -11.28
N TYR A 1014 -1.12 -18.95 -12.49
CA TYR A 1014 -1.92 -19.04 -13.71
C TYR A 1014 -2.57 -20.43 -13.89
N ASP A 1015 -3.89 -20.41 -14.07
CA ASP A 1015 -4.73 -21.55 -14.44
C ASP A 1015 -5.47 -21.19 -15.74
N PRO A 1016 -5.35 -21.96 -16.84
CA PRO A 1016 -6.04 -21.68 -18.11
C PRO A 1016 -7.55 -21.90 -18.08
N SER A 1017 -8.13 -22.28 -16.93
CA SER A 1017 -9.58 -22.40 -16.77
C SER A 1017 -10.31 -21.05 -16.75
N ALA A 1018 -11.62 -21.10 -16.99
CA ALA A 1018 -12.56 -19.99 -16.98
C ALA A 1018 -12.56 -19.15 -15.68
N PHE A 1019 -12.01 -19.65 -14.58
CA PHE A 1019 -11.99 -18.94 -13.30
C PHE A 1019 -11.03 -17.74 -13.34
N ARG A 1020 -11.50 -16.56 -12.92
CA ARG A 1020 -10.79 -15.27 -13.09
C ARG A 1020 -10.37 -15.04 -14.55
N SER A 1021 -11.33 -15.22 -15.46
CA SER A 1021 -11.29 -14.78 -16.86
C SER A 1021 -11.61 -13.29 -17.03
N SER A 1022 -12.22 -12.69 -16.00
CA SER A 1022 -12.61 -11.28 -15.89
C SER A 1022 -12.71 -10.90 -14.40
N ASP A 1023 -13.04 -9.66 -14.09
CA ASP A 1023 -13.52 -9.24 -12.76
C ASP A 1023 -15.07 -9.26 -12.64
N HIS A 1024 -15.78 -9.46 -13.75
CA HIS A 1024 -17.24 -9.62 -13.83
C HIS A 1024 -17.65 -11.08 -14.09
N ASP A 1025 -18.68 -11.58 -13.41
CA ASP A 1025 -19.31 -12.88 -13.74
C ASP A 1025 -20.26 -12.78 -14.96
N PRO A 1026 -20.27 -13.76 -15.87
CA PRO A 1026 -21.25 -13.81 -16.94
C PRO A 1026 -22.67 -14.12 -16.44
N VAL A 1027 -23.66 -13.46 -17.04
CA VAL A 1027 -25.09 -13.65 -16.79
C VAL A 1027 -25.70 -14.50 -17.90
N ILE A 1028 -26.53 -15.49 -17.54
CA ILE A 1028 -27.10 -16.47 -18.46
C ILE A 1028 -28.63 -16.49 -18.29
N VAL A 1029 -29.36 -16.58 -19.41
CA VAL A 1029 -30.82 -16.57 -19.50
C VAL A 1029 -31.30 -17.70 -20.39
N GLY A 1030 -32.25 -18.51 -19.89
CA GLY A 1030 -32.92 -19.56 -20.66
C GLY A 1030 -34.23 -19.07 -21.26
N LEU A 1031 -34.46 -19.37 -22.54
CA LEU A 1031 -35.64 -18.94 -23.31
C LEU A 1031 -36.34 -20.14 -23.99
N GLN A 1032 -37.67 -20.09 -24.06
CA GLN A 1032 -38.49 -21.10 -24.72
C GLN A 1032 -39.54 -20.43 -25.62
N LEU A 1033 -39.17 -20.05 -26.85
CA LEU A 1033 -39.94 -19.08 -27.66
C LEU A 1033 -41.21 -19.67 -28.33
N ALA A 1034 -41.21 -20.95 -28.71
CA ALA A 1034 -42.31 -21.60 -29.43
C ALA A 1034 -43.58 -21.85 -28.60
N ASP A 1035 -43.42 -22.54 -27.47
CA ASP A 1035 -44.48 -22.79 -26.49
C ASP A 1035 -44.08 -22.05 -25.21
N ALA A 1036 -44.83 -21.01 -24.82
CA ALA A 1036 -44.57 -20.33 -23.55
C ALA A 1036 -44.55 -21.36 -22.39
N PRO A 1037 -43.53 -21.35 -21.51
CA PRO A 1037 -43.40 -22.30 -20.39
C PRO A 1037 -44.71 -22.37 -19.61
N VAL A 1038 -45.25 -23.59 -19.49
CA VAL A 1038 -46.63 -23.85 -19.08
C VAL A 1038 -46.94 -23.11 -17.78
N THR A 1039 -47.76 -22.05 -17.88
CA THR A 1039 -48.03 -21.12 -16.78
C THR A 1039 -48.41 -21.89 -15.52
N PRO A 1040 -47.60 -21.85 -14.45
CA PRO A 1040 -47.79 -22.73 -13.31
C PRO A 1040 -49.21 -22.61 -12.76
N SER A 1041 -49.92 -23.75 -12.69
CA SER A 1041 -51.30 -23.76 -12.22
C SER A 1041 -51.37 -23.21 -10.81
N ALA A 1042 -52.23 -22.21 -10.58
CA ALA A 1042 -52.39 -21.51 -9.31
C ALA A 1042 -52.21 -22.46 -8.10
N PRO A 1043 -51.25 -22.20 -7.20
CA PRO A 1043 -50.81 -23.16 -6.19
C PRO A 1043 -52.00 -23.72 -5.43
N SER A 1044 -52.13 -25.06 -5.41
CA SER A 1044 -53.33 -25.76 -4.92
C SER A 1044 -53.22 -26.19 -3.46
N SER A 1045 -51.99 -26.20 -2.94
CA SER A 1045 -51.60 -26.70 -1.63
C SER A 1045 -50.67 -25.74 -0.89
N LYS A 1046 -50.63 -25.88 0.44
CA LYS A 1046 -49.73 -25.11 1.30
C LYS A 1046 -48.25 -25.37 0.98
N ASP A 1047 -47.93 -26.55 0.45
CA ASP A 1047 -46.55 -26.95 0.21
C ASP A 1047 -46.06 -26.52 -1.19
N GLU A 1048 -46.95 -26.41 -2.20
CA GLU A 1048 -46.67 -25.67 -3.45
C GLU A 1048 -46.44 -24.17 -3.17
N CYS A 1049 -47.23 -23.55 -2.28
CA CYS A 1049 -46.95 -22.18 -1.84
C CYS A 1049 -45.61 -22.03 -1.11
N LYS A 1050 -45.04 -23.09 -0.52
CA LYS A 1050 -43.72 -23.03 0.14
C LYS A 1050 -42.59 -23.23 -0.86
N GLY A 1051 -42.75 -24.15 -1.82
CA GLY A 1051 -41.77 -24.42 -2.87
C GLY A 1051 -41.83 -23.40 -4.00
N GLY A 1052 -41.73 -22.10 -3.68
CA GLY A 1052 -41.63 -21.02 -4.66
C GLY A 1052 -42.87 -20.71 -5.53
N GLY A 1053 -43.87 -21.59 -5.61
CA GLY A 1053 -45.04 -21.48 -6.52
C GLY A 1053 -45.98 -20.29 -6.29
N TRP A 1054 -45.62 -19.37 -5.39
CA TRP A 1054 -46.25 -18.07 -5.20
C TRP A 1054 -45.59 -16.94 -6.01
N ARG A 1055 -44.30 -17.10 -6.39
CA ARG A 1055 -43.54 -16.15 -7.22
C ARG A 1055 -43.99 -16.21 -8.68
N THR A 1056 -44.23 -17.41 -9.18
CA THR A 1056 -44.48 -17.71 -10.61
C THR A 1056 -45.94 -17.54 -11.02
N PHE A 1057 -46.74 -16.74 -10.31
CA PHE A 1057 -48.20 -16.65 -10.55
C PHE A 1057 -48.77 -15.24 -10.31
N THR A 1058 -49.46 -14.71 -11.32
CA THR A 1058 -49.75 -13.27 -11.44
C THR A 1058 -51.23 -12.87 -11.30
N ASP A 1059 -52.20 -13.80 -11.31
CA ASP A 1059 -53.62 -13.49 -11.03
C ASP A 1059 -54.32 -14.53 -10.12
N PRO A 1060 -54.42 -14.30 -8.80
CA PRO A 1060 -53.91 -13.13 -8.07
C PRO A 1060 -52.40 -13.22 -7.80
N THR A 1061 -51.73 -12.07 -7.86
CA THR A 1061 -50.37 -11.88 -7.33
C THR A 1061 -50.32 -12.10 -5.81
N PHE A 1062 -49.24 -12.71 -5.33
CA PHE A 1062 -48.93 -12.84 -3.91
C PHE A 1062 -47.67 -12.04 -3.57
N ARG A 1063 -47.73 -11.15 -2.57
CA ARG A 1063 -46.56 -10.34 -2.15
C ARG A 1063 -45.55 -11.12 -1.31
N ASN A 1064 -45.86 -12.35 -0.94
CA ASN A 1064 -45.00 -13.29 -0.21
C ASN A 1064 -45.67 -14.66 -0.10
N GLN A 1065 -44.86 -15.66 0.25
CA GLN A 1065 -45.25 -17.02 0.63
C GLN A 1065 -46.49 -17.06 1.56
N GLY A 1066 -46.55 -16.17 2.55
CA GLY A 1066 -47.63 -16.10 3.54
C GLY A 1066 -48.99 -15.75 2.94
N GLN A 1067 -49.04 -14.84 1.95
CA GLN A 1067 -50.28 -14.51 1.23
C GLN A 1067 -50.79 -15.67 0.37
N CYS A 1068 -49.89 -16.40 -0.30
CA CYS A 1068 -50.25 -17.62 -1.01
C CYS A 1068 -50.85 -18.66 -0.06
N VAL A 1069 -50.16 -18.96 1.05
CA VAL A 1069 -50.64 -19.92 2.05
C VAL A 1069 -52.01 -19.54 2.61
N ALA A 1070 -52.29 -18.24 2.80
CA ALA A 1070 -53.60 -17.75 3.22
C ALA A 1070 -54.68 -17.90 2.14
N TRP A 1071 -54.35 -17.65 0.88
CA TRP A 1071 -55.26 -17.77 -0.27
C TRP A 1071 -55.64 -19.24 -0.57
N VAL A 1072 -54.66 -20.14 -0.49
CA VAL A 1072 -54.91 -21.59 -0.58
C VAL A 1072 -55.76 -22.07 0.60
N ALA A 1073 -55.46 -21.62 1.82
CA ALA A 1073 -56.26 -21.94 2.99
C ALA A 1073 -57.71 -21.40 2.93
N SER A 1074 -57.99 -20.35 2.15
CA SER A 1074 -59.36 -19.85 1.91
C SER A 1074 -60.08 -20.58 0.76
N GLY A 1075 -59.38 -21.44 0.01
CA GLY A 1075 -59.90 -22.12 -1.17
C GLY A 1075 -60.12 -21.15 -2.34
N GLY A 1076 -59.14 -20.27 -2.59
CA GLY A 1076 -59.14 -19.36 -3.73
C GLY A 1076 -60.07 -18.15 -3.59
N LYS A 1077 -60.30 -17.67 -2.36
CA LYS A 1077 -61.26 -16.60 -2.05
C LYS A 1077 -60.60 -15.44 -1.35
N ASN A 1078 -60.49 -14.32 -2.07
CA ASN A 1078 -59.82 -13.12 -1.58
C ASN A 1078 -60.54 -12.50 -0.38
N HIS A 1079 -59.81 -12.35 0.72
CA HIS A 1079 -60.06 -11.32 1.72
C HIS A 1079 -59.06 -10.19 1.49
N LEU A 1080 -59.38 -9.27 0.57
CA LEU A 1080 -58.73 -7.96 0.53
C LEU A 1080 -59.34 -7.09 1.63
N GLY A 1081 -58.49 -6.65 2.56
CA GLY A 1081 -58.81 -5.77 3.68
C GLY A 1081 -57.52 -5.18 4.24
#